data_AF-A0A669BCD1-F1
#
_entry.id   AF-A0A669BCD1-F1
#
_cell.length_a   1.000
_cell.length_b   1.000
_cell.length_c   1.000
_cell.angle_alpha   90.00
_cell.angle_beta   90.00
_cell.angle_gamma   90.00
#
_symmetry.space_group_name_H-M   'P 1'
#
loop_
_entity.id
_entity.type
_entity.pdbx_description
1 polymer ?
#
loop_
_entity_poly.entity_id
_entity_poly.type
_entity_poly.pdbx_seq_one_letter_code
_entity_poly.pdbx_strand_id
1 'polypeptide(L)'
;MDVIDEGKANRHVAVTNMNEHSSRSHSIFLINIKQENVETEMKLSGKLYLVDLAGSEKVSKTGAEGAVLDEAKNINKSLSALGNVIAALSEGTKTHVPYRDSKMTRILQDSLGGNCRTTIIICCSPSVYNEAETKSTLMFGQRAKTIKNTVSVNLELTAEEWKKKYEKEKEKNRSLNIMIQKLENELKRWRKGESVPVEEQLGNRNKKCSSETAAAIDSLAPPPVALSEEEKSQYETLITDLYQQLDDKDDEINQQSQMSEKLKQQLIDQDELLASIRQDYERLQEELSRVQRESDSAKEEVKEVLQALEELAVNYDHKSQEVENKNRCNEQLNDELAHKTVSLEAVQRELSSLQELSSHHKRRSAEIVSLLLRDLSEIGSVLGTTELKMTEVSGVMEEEFTSARLYISKMKSEVKSLVNRSKQFEVNLTENTCKMEANEKELSTFQLLVSQLQAKLGSLTDDLQKVEQKKRQLEESQDALMEEVAKLRAQGQMHELTVMDKEKEHMSQLKDVVEMKRTLEEQMENHREVHHKQLSRLRDEIDQKHRDVDRLKDVNQALQLENRKLQSDLDKLRAEDQNKDQKLQKLMYVCPSVLAVASNIMIEVLAPSDMVVSTFSSQYNLSENDSDEAGGSLAQRQRIVFLENNLEQLSRVHKQLVRDNAELRCELPKLEKRLRATAERVKALETALKNAKESAVKDRKRYQQEVDRIKEAVRSKNLFRKGHSAQIAKPIRAGHQHHQNPSSSHAIRPIIRGGGAGSSPRHQPPQHQPLQHLHQSHSK
;
A
#
# COMPACT_ATOMS: atom_id res chain seq x y z
N MET A 1 14.00 -16.32 4.73
CA MET A 1 15.21 -15.82 4.00
C MET A 1 14.95 -15.68 2.50
N ASP A 2 13.82 -16.21 2.05
CA ASP A 2 13.43 -16.56 0.70
C ASP A 2 13.57 -15.41 -0.30
N VAL A 3 13.28 -14.16 0.10
CA VAL A 3 13.47 -12.95 -0.72
C VAL A 3 14.94 -12.72 -1.09
N ILE A 4 15.88 -13.06 -0.21
CA ILE A 4 17.33 -12.97 -0.48
C ILE A 4 17.73 -14.05 -1.49
N ASP A 5 17.16 -15.26 -1.37
CA ASP A 5 17.51 -16.38 -2.25
C ASP A 5 16.86 -16.24 -3.63
N GLU A 6 15.64 -15.70 -3.72
CA GLU A 6 15.02 -15.22 -4.96
C GLU A 6 15.84 -14.09 -5.60
N GLY A 7 16.30 -13.11 -4.81
CA GLY A 7 17.17 -12.03 -5.27
C GLY A 7 18.51 -12.54 -5.81
N LYS A 8 19.11 -13.56 -5.18
CA LYS A 8 20.31 -14.25 -5.68
C LYS A 8 20.03 -15.04 -6.97
N ALA A 9 18.92 -15.76 -7.05
CA ALA A 9 18.54 -16.54 -8.23
C ALA A 9 18.27 -15.66 -9.46
N ASN A 10 17.73 -14.46 -9.25
CA ASN A 10 17.51 -13.46 -10.28
C ASN A 10 18.75 -12.60 -10.62
N ARG A 11 19.86 -12.74 -9.90
CA ARG A 11 21.10 -12.00 -10.19
C ARG A 11 21.73 -12.54 -11.47
N HIS A 12 22.08 -11.65 -12.40
CA HIS A 12 22.80 -12.03 -13.61
C HIS A 12 24.23 -12.50 -13.26
N VAL A 13 24.49 -13.78 -13.48
CA VAL A 13 25.79 -14.45 -13.32
C VAL A 13 26.19 -15.06 -14.66
N ALA A 14 27.39 -14.74 -15.14
CA ALA A 14 27.96 -15.35 -16.33
C ALA A 14 29.45 -15.62 -16.12
N VAL A 15 29.87 -16.84 -16.45
CA VAL A 15 31.22 -17.38 -16.20
C VAL A 15 32.30 -16.56 -16.91
N THR A 16 33.41 -16.27 -16.24
CA THR A 16 34.65 -15.79 -16.88
C THR A 16 35.77 -16.78 -16.64
N ASN A 17 36.83 -16.74 -17.46
CA ASN A 17 38.04 -17.56 -17.25
C ASN A 17 38.76 -17.27 -15.91
N MET A 18 38.39 -16.19 -15.19
CA MET A 18 38.95 -15.86 -13.88
C MET A 18 38.00 -16.15 -12.71
N ASN A 19 36.69 -16.22 -12.91
CA ASN A 19 35.74 -16.55 -11.84
C ASN A 19 34.38 -17.01 -12.39
N GLU A 20 33.80 -18.04 -11.78
CA GLU A 20 32.60 -18.72 -12.30
C GLU A 20 31.28 -18.11 -11.80
N HIS A 21 31.25 -17.57 -10.58
CA HIS A 21 30.00 -17.45 -9.82
C HIS A 21 29.58 -16.04 -9.35
N SER A 22 30.41 -14.98 -9.49
CA SER A 22 30.12 -13.67 -8.87
C SER A 22 30.58 -12.39 -9.63
N SER A 23 31.46 -12.49 -10.63
CA SER A 23 32.29 -11.36 -11.08
C SER A 23 31.60 -10.25 -11.89
N ARG A 24 30.33 -10.40 -12.30
CA ARG A 24 29.71 -9.55 -13.35
C ARG A 24 28.58 -8.60 -12.95
N SER A 25 28.20 -8.50 -11.67
CA SER A 25 27.15 -7.56 -11.26
C SER A 25 27.36 -7.04 -9.85
N HIS A 26 27.12 -5.74 -9.64
CA HIS A 26 27.02 -5.16 -8.30
C HIS A 26 25.63 -5.46 -7.73
N SER A 27 25.55 -5.87 -6.47
CA SER A 27 24.30 -6.04 -5.74
C SER A 27 24.26 -5.09 -4.55
N ILE A 28 23.11 -4.43 -4.34
CA ILE A 28 22.86 -3.56 -3.20
C ILE A 28 21.58 -4.06 -2.52
N PHE A 29 21.73 -4.60 -1.32
CA PHE A 29 20.61 -5.02 -0.48
C PHE A 29 20.42 -4.00 0.64
N LEU A 30 19.24 -3.36 0.68
CA LEU A 30 18.89 -2.35 1.67
C LEU A 30 17.94 -2.95 2.71
N ILE A 31 18.38 -2.96 3.97
CA ILE A 31 17.52 -3.21 5.13
C ILE A 31 17.14 -1.86 5.72
N ASN A 32 15.84 -1.56 5.77
CA ASN A 32 15.30 -0.37 6.41
C ASN A 32 14.55 -0.78 7.69
N ILE A 33 15.07 -0.37 8.84
CA ILE A 33 14.51 -0.65 10.17
C ILE A 33 13.87 0.62 10.68
N LYS A 34 12.53 0.62 10.79
CA LYS A 34 11.79 1.64 11.51
C LYS A 34 11.45 1.11 12.90
N GLN A 35 11.75 1.90 13.92
CA GLN A 35 11.40 1.65 15.30
C GLN A 35 10.54 2.79 15.80
N GLU A 36 9.45 2.47 16.51
CA GLU A 36 8.57 3.43 17.14
C GLU A 36 8.45 3.06 18.62
N ASN A 37 8.81 3.99 19.50
CA ASN A 37 8.55 3.83 20.93
C ASN A 37 7.10 4.25 21.20
N VAL A 38 6.28 3.32 21.68
CA VAL A 38 4.84 3.52 21.91
C VAL A 38 4.57 4.42 23.13
N GLU A 39 5.50 4.49 24.09
CA GLU A 39 5.37 5.32 25.30
C GLU A 39 5.79 6.78 25.05
N THR A 40 6.79 7.01 24.19
CA THR A 40 7.33 8.35 23.91
C THR A 40 6.95 8.91 22.55
N GLU A 41 6.18 8.15 21.75
CA GLU A 41 5.85 8.38 20.33
C GLU A 41 7.06 8.59 19.39
N MET A 42 8.27 8.39 19.91
CA MET A 42 9.51 8.76 19.22
C MET A 42 9.87 7.70 18.16
N LYS A 43 10.04 8.14 16.92
CA LYS A 43 10.33 7.27 15.77
C LYS A 43 11.79 7.38 15.34
N LEU A 44 12.43 6.23 15.12
CA LEU A 44 13.81 6.07 14.69
C LEU A 44 13.87 5.30 13.37
N SER A 45 14.77 5.71 12.47
CA SER A 45 14.83 5.24 11.08
C SER A 45 16.25 4.84 10.68
N GLY A 46 16.58 3.55 10.78
CA GLY A 46 17.90 2.99 10.47
C GLY A 46 17.97 2.35 9.09
N LYS A 47 18.92 2.76 8.26
CA LYS A 47 19.20 2.13 6.95
C LYS A 47 20.54 1.39 7.01
N LEU A 48 20.54 0.11 6.66
CA LEU A 48 21.73 -0.71 6.48
C LEU A 48 21.84 -1.12 5.01
N TYR A 49 22.91 -0.68 4.35
CA TYR A 49 23.26 -1.08 2.99
C TYR A 49 24.28 -2.22 3.05
N LEU A 50 23.92 -3.39 2.54
CA LEU A 50 24.83 -4.50 2.27
C LEU A 50 25.15 -4.49 0.78
N VAL A 51 26.40 -4.15 0.44
CA VAL A 51 26.83 -3.95 -0.95
C VAL A 51 27.85 -5.03 -1.31
N ASP A 52 27.52 -5.84 -2.31
CA ASP A 52 28.43 -6.79 -2.94
C ASP A 52 28.88 -6.23 -4.28
N LEU A 53 30.17 -5.93 -4.41
CA LEU A 53 30.74 -5.32 -5.61
C LEU A 53 31.30 -6.39 -6.55
N ALA A 54 31.09 -6.18 -7.85
CA ALA A 54 31.71 -6.96 -8.90
C ALA A 54 33.25 -6.85 -8.88
N GLY A 55 33.91 -7.72 -9.66
CA GLY A 55 35.35 -7.78 -9.78
C GLY A 55 35.98 -6.44 -10.19
N SER A 56 37.13 -6.10 -9.58
CA SER A 56 37.89 -4.87 -9.87
C SER A 56 39.06 -5.10 -10.84
N GLU A 57 39.19 -6.32 -11.35
CA GLU A 57 40.24 -6.70 -12.29
C GLU A 57 40.16 -5.95 -13.62
N LYS A 58 41.34 -5.69 -14.19
CA LYS A 58 41.47 -5.08 -15.52
C LYS A 58 40.86 -5.97 -16.60
N VAL A 59 39.97 -5.40 -17.39
CA VAL A 59 39.30 -6.07 -18.53
C VAL A 59 40.28 -6.72 -19.50
N SER A 60 41.50 -6.18 -19.67
CA SER A 60 42.54 -6.76 -20.52
C SER A 60 43.06 -8.14 -20.04
N LYS A 61 42.85 -8.51 -18.77
CA LYS A 61 43.25 -9.81 -18.22
C LYS A 61 42.17 -10.90 -18.34
N THR A 62 40.92 -10.53 -18.62
CA THR A 62 39.80 -11.50 -18.60
C THR A 62 39.62 -12.26 -19.91
N GLY A 63 40.30 -11.85 -20.99
CA GLY A 63 40.14 -12.45 -22.32
C GLY A 63 38.73 -12.24 -22.94
N ALA A 64 37.99 -11.24 -22.45
CA ALA A 64 36.63 -10.96 -22.87
C ALA A 64 36.57 -10.35 -24.29
N GLU A 65 35.72 -10.90 -25.15
CA GLU A 65 35.47 -10.41 -26.51
C GLU A 65 34.00 -10.06 -26.75
N GLY A 66 33.73 -9.24 -27.77
CA GLY A 66 32.38 -8.88 -28.20
C GLY A 66 31.51 -8.28 -27.08
N ALA A 67 30.26 -8.75 -26.96
CA ALA A 67 29.32 -8.25 -25.96
C ALA A 67 29.80 -8.41 -24.50
N VAL A 68 30.65 -9.41 -24.22
CA VAL A 68 31.23 -9.64 -22.89
C VAL A 68 32.25 -8.56 -22.53
N LEU A 69 32.99 -8.06 -23.52
CA LEU A 69 33.93 -6.96 -23.34
C LEU A 69 33.20 -5.67 -22.94
N ASP A 70 32.06 -5.38 -23.55
CA ASP A 70 31.27 -4.18 -23.26
C ASP A 70 30.49 -4.28 -21.93
N GLU A 71 30.07 -5.48 -21.53
CA GLU A 71 29.60 -5.75 -20.16
C GLU A 71 30.71 -5.43 -19.14
N ALA A 72 31.91 -5.99 -19.33
CA ALA A 72 33.07 -5.78 -18.45
C ALA A 72 33.51 -4.31 -18.35
N LYS A 73 33.44 -3.54 -19.44
CA LYS A 73 33.67 -2.08 -19.43
C LYS A 73 32.64 -1.34 -18.56
N ASN A 74 31.37 -1.70 -18.66
CA ASN A 74 30.30 -1.06 -17.88
C ASN A 74 30.38 -1.36 -16.37
N ILE A 75 30.77 -2.58 -16.01
CA ILE A 75 31.08 -2.97 -14.63
C ILE A 75 32.23 -2.12 -14.08
N ASN A 76 33.34 -2.04 -14.82
CA ASN A 76 34.50 -1.25 -14.39
C ASN A 76 34.26 0.27 -14.40
N LYS A 77 33.31 0.78 -15.20
CA LYS A 77 32.89 2.19 -15.15
C LYS A 77 32.31 2.56 -13.78
N SER A 78 31.49 1.69 -13.18
CA SER A 78 30.90 1.96 -11.86
C SER A 78 31.92 1.88 -10.72
N LEU A 79 32.93 0.99 -10.82
CA LEU A 79 34.06 0.94 -9.89
C LEU A 79 35.03 2.12 -10.07
N SER A 80 35.25 2.59 -11.30
CA SER A 80 36.07 3.78 -11.57
C SER A 80 35.41 5.05 -11.03
N ALA A 81 34.09 5.21 -11.18
CA ALA A 81 33.34 6.29 -10.55
C ALA A 81 33.45 6.25 -9.01
N LEU A 82 33.37 5.06 -8.40
CA LEU A 82 33.61 4.89 -6.97
C LEU A 82 35.05 5.31 -6.58
N GLY A 83 36.05 4.90 -7.35
CA GLY A 83 37.45 5.33 -7.16
C GLY A 83 37.63 6.84 -7.23
N ASN A 84 36.96 7.52 -8.16
CA ASN A 84 37.00 8.98 -8.31
C ASN A 84 36.35 9.71 -7.11
N VAL A 85 35.21 9.19 -6.62
CA VAL A 85 34.54 9.71 -5.41
C VAL A 85 35.43 9.56 -4.17
N ILE A 86 36.02 8.37 -3.98
CA ILE A 86 36.95 8.10 -2.87
C ILE A 86 38.18 9.03 -2.96
N ALA A 87 38.75 9.22 -4.15
CA ALA A 87 39.88 10.13 -4.35
C ALA A 87 39.52 11.58 -3.98
N ALA A 88 38.41 12.11 -4.51
CA ALA A 88 37.97 13.47 -4.21
C ALA A 88 37.68 13.71 -2.71
N LEU A 89 37.07 12.74 -2.03
CA LEU A 89 36.83 12.78 -0.59
C LEU A 89 38.12 12.66 0.23
N SER A 90 39.08 11.85 -0.22
CA SER A 90 40.38 11.67 0.46
C SER A 90 41.30 12.89 0.34
N GLU A 91 41.18 13.66 -0.75
CA GLU A 91 41.92 14.90 -0.99
C GLU A 91 41.35 16.10 -0.22
N GLY A 92 40.03 16.14 0.01
CA GLY A 92 39.34 17.18 0.80
C GLY A 92 39.30 18.59 0.18
N THR A 93 40.02 18.82 -0.92
CA THR A 93 40.13 20.14 -1.59
C THR A 93 39.03 20.42 -2.61
N LYS A 94 38.24 19.42 -2.99
CA LYS A 94 37.22 19.54 -4.05
C LYS A 94 35.85 19.82 -3.45
N THR A 95 35.33 21.03 -3.70
CA THR A 95 33.97 21.45 -3.31
C THR A 95 32.86 20.58 -3.91
N HIS A 96 33.12 19.97 -5.08
CA HIS A 96 32.16 19.08 -5.75
C HIS A 96 32.74 17.66 -5.91
N VAL A 97 32.07 16.69 -5.27
CA VAL A 97 32.41 15.26 -5.36
C VAL A 97 31.53 14.59 -6.44
N PRO A 98 32.10 13.82 -7.39
CA PRO A 98 31.39 13.38 -8.60
C PRO A 98 30.49 12.14 -8.39
N TYR A 99 29.59 12.17 -7.39
CA TYR A 99 28.67 11.05 -7.14
C TYR A 99 27.79 10.70 -8.34
N ARG A 100 27.52 11.66 -9.24
CA ARG A 100 26.62 11.51 -10.39
C ARG A 100 27.16 10.60 -11.51
N ASP A 101 28.46 10.31 -11.54
CA ASP A 101 29.12 9.53 -12.61
C ASP A 101 28.63 8.07 -12.69
N SER A 102 28.08 7.54 -11.60
CA SER A 102 27.44 6.22 -11.52
C SER A 102 26.18 6.25 -10.66
N LYS A 103 25.16 5.45 -11.03
CA LYS A 103 23.97 5.24 -10.18
C LYS A 103 24.35 4.67 -8.81
N MET A 104 25.38 3.83 -8.76
CA MET A 104 25.90 3.24 -7.51
C MET A 104 26.45 4.31 -6.56
N THR A 105 27.26 5.24 -7.04
CA THR A 105 27.82 6.33 -6.23
C THR A 105 26.77 7.35 -5.80
N ARG A 106 25.67 7.53 -6.57
CA ARG A 106 24.50 8.30 -6.12
C ARG A 106 23.75 7.61 -4.98
N ILE A 107 23.55 6.29 -5.05
CA ILE A 107 22.89 5.50 -3.99
C ILE A 107 23.72 5.49 -2.71
N LEU A 108 25.04 5.41 -2.84
CA LEU A 108 25.99 5.36 -1.73
C LEU A 108 26.51 6.74 -1.29
N GLN A 109 25.88 7.84 -1.71
CA GLN A 109 26.29 9.19 -1.34
C GLN A 109 26.23 9.41 0.18
N ASP A 110 25.20 8.90 0.86
CA ASP A 110 25.10 8.94 2.33
C ASP A 110 26.23 8.13 3.00
N SER A 111 26.70 7.05 2.36
CA SER A 111 27.75 6.17 2.85
C SER A 111 29.17 6.74 2.70
N LEU A 112 29.38 7.64 1.74
CA LEU A 112 30.70 8.13 1.38
C LEU A 112 30.75 9.64 1.61
N GLY A 113 31.14 10.08 2.81
CA GLY A 113 31.17 11.49 3.19
C GLY A 113 29.84 12.06 3.72
N GLY A 114 28.80 11.23 3.89
CA GLY A 114 27.47 11.63 4.37
C GLY A 114 27.12 11.10 5.77
N ASN A 115 25.82 11.02 6.06
CA ASN A 115 25.30 10.49 7.32
C ASN A 115 25.17 8.96 7.30
N CYS A 116 26.29 8.26 7.49
CA CYS A 116 26.31 6.81 7.61
C CYS A 116 27.53 6.32 8.40
N ARG A 117 27.37 5.23 9.16
CA ARG A 117 28.50 4.44 9.68
C ARG A 117 28.88 3.40 8.63
N THR A 118 30.01 3.62 7.97
CA THR A 118 30.41 2.84 6.79
C THR A 118 31.63 1.99 7.07
N THR A 119 31.53 0.70 6.74
CA THR A 119 32.63 -0.27 6.80
C THR A 119 32.91 -0.75 5.39
N ILE A 120 34.18 -0.76 4.98
CA ILE A 120 34.62 -1.25 3.67
C ILE A 120 35.49 -2.47 3.89
N ILE A 121 35.11 -3.60 3.30
CA ILE A 121 35.88 -4.83 3.31
C ILE A 121 36.66 -4.92 1.99
N ILE A 122 38.00 -4.99 2.08
CA ILE A 122 38.87 -5.11 0.91
C ILE A 122 39.34 -6.56 0.72
N CYS A 123 38.77 -7.24 -0.27
CA CYS A 123 39.14 -8.60 -0.62
C CYS A 123 40.37 -8.59 -1.57
N CYS A 124 41.47 -9.20 -1.15
CA CYS A 124 42.73 -9.25 -1.91
C CYS A 124 43.17 -10.71 -2.15
N SER A 125 43.88 -10.96 -3.25
CA SER A 125 44.47 -12.27 -3.53
C SER A 125 45.88 -12.36 -2.95
N PRO A 126 46.24 -13.43 -2.21
CA PRO A 126 47.60 -13.64 -1.70
C PRO A 126 48.57 -14.19 -2.77
N SER A 127 48.10 -14.46 -3.99
CA SER A 127 48.95 -15.01 -5.06
C SER A 127 49.81 -13.93 -5.71
N VAL A 128 51.09 -14.24 -5.92
CA VAL A 128 52.06 -13.38 -6.64
C VAL A 128 51.55 -13.02 -8.05
N TYR A 129 50.81 -13.91 -8.72
CA TYR A 129 50.19 -13.63 -10.02
C TYR A 129 49.26 -12.40 -10.01
N ASN A 130 48.65 -12.11 -8.86
CA ASN A 130 47.70 -11.02 -8.67
C ASN A 130 48.30 -9.81 -7.92
N GLU A 131 49.61 -9.78 -7.67
CA GLU A 131 50.28 -8.73 -6.86
C GLU A 131 49.87 -7.31 -7.28
N ALA A 132 49.86 -7.03 -8.59
CA ALA A 132 49.51 -5.72 -9.13
C ALA A 132 48.05 -5.29 -8.84
N GLU A 133 47.10 -6.23 -8.85
CA GLU A 133 45.70 -5.93 -8.53
C GLU A 133 45.52 -5.78 -7.01
N THR A 134 46.11 -6.68 -6.21
CA THR A 134 46.14 -6.58 -4.75
C THR A 134 46.73 -5.25 -4.28
N LYS A 135 47.84 -4.79 -4.89
CA LYS A 135 48.43 -3.47 -4.61
C LYS A 135 47.45 -2.33 -4.94
N SER A 136 46.73 -2.41 -6.06
CA SER A 136 45.71 -1.41 -6.43
C SER A 136 44.59 -1.33 -5.38
N THR A 137 44.08 -2.49 -4.93
CA THR A 137 43.02 -2.59 -3.92
C THR A 137 43.47 -2.10 -2.54
N LEU A 138 44.72 -2.37 -2.14
CA LEU A 138 45.30 -1.84 -0.89
C LEU A 138 45.44 -0.31 -0.94
N MET A 139 45.91 0.27 -2.06
CA MET A 139 45.99 1.73 -2.25
C MET A 139 44.60 2.39 -2.33
N PHE A 140 43.57 1.67 -2.79
CA PHE A 140 42.18 2.11 -2.67
C PHE A 140 41.73 2.15 -1.20
N GLY A 141 41.96 1.07 -0.45
CA GLY A 141 41.63 1.00 0.99
C GLY A 141 42.34 2.06 1.83
N GLN A 142 43.62 2.35 1.54
CA GLN A 142 44.38 3.41 2.20
C GLN A 142 43.74 4.80 2.00
N ARG A 143 43.25 5.12 0.80
CA ARG A 143 42.54 6.38 0.52
C ARG A 143 41.16 6.41 1.15
N ALA A 144 40.41 5.31 1.07
CA ALA A 144 39.09 5.21 1.68
C ALA A 144 39.14 5.42 3.21
N LYS A 145 40.23 5.02 3.87
CA LYS A 145 40.45 5.20 5.31
C LYS A 145 40.53 6.66 5.78
N THR A 146 40.85 7.63 4.91
CA THR A 146 40.96 9.04 5.32
C THR A 146 39.63 9.81 5.27
N ILE A 147 38.58 9.21 4.71
CA ILE A 147 37.26 9.84 4.55
C ILE A 147 36.58 9.99 5.91
N LYS A 148 35.98 11.17 6.15
CA LYS A 148 35.22 11.49 7.36
C LYS A 148 33.73 11.56 7.02
N ASN A 149 32.90 10.82 7.76
CA ASN A 149 31.44 10.85 7.67
C ASN A 149 30.84 11.64 8.85
N THR A 150 29.78 12.40 8.62
CA THR A 150 29.07 13.18 9.64
C THR A 150 27.83 12.43 10.13
N VAL A 151 28.05 11.55 11.12
CA VAL A 151 26.99 10.65 11.63
C VAL A 151 26.05 11.38 12.61
N SER A 152 24.75 11.37 12.33
CA SER A 152 23.69 11.87 13.21
C SER A 152 22.54 10.86 13.35
N VAL A 153 21.80 10.91 14.46
CA VAL A 153 20.70 9.98 14.73
C VAL A 153 19.46 10.39 13.94
N ASN A 154 18.96 9.48 13.12
CA ASN A 154 17.76 9.67 12.30
C ASN A 154 16.48 9.60 13.16
N LEU A 155 16.11 10.73 13.74
CA LEU A 155 14.85 10.94 14.48
C LEU A 155 13.74 11.42 13.54
N GLU A 156 12.69 10.62 13.38
CA GLU A 156 11.43 11.03 12.75
C GLU A 156 10.55 11.70 13.83
N LEU A 157 10.70 13.01 14.03
CA LEU A 157 9.89 13.80 14.98
C LEU A 157 8.42 13.85 14.56
N THR A 158 7.50 13.93 15.52
CA THR A 158 6.06 14.05 15.22
C THR A 158 5.71 15.42 14.61
N ALA A 159 4.53 15.54 13.97
CA ALA A 159 4.07 16.82 13.41
C ALA A 159 3.91 17.91 14.49
N GLU A 160 3.56 17.53 15.72
CA GLU A 160 3.43 18.45 16.85
C GLU A 160 4.80 18.87 17.41
N GLU A 161 5.76 17.96 17.47
CA GLU A 161 7.15 18.28 17.83
C GLU A 161 7.81 19.20 16.79
N TRP A 162 7.61 18.92 15.50
CA TRP A 162 8.05 19.80 14.42
C TRP A 162 7.44 21.19 14.53
N LYS A 163 6.13 21.28 14.80
CA LYS A 163 5.44 22.56 15.03
C LYS A 163 6.02 23.30 16.24
N LYS A 164 6.22 22.62 17.37
CA LYS A 164 6.79 23.20 18.61
C LYS A 164 8.23 23.66 18.43
N LYS A 165 9.04 22.90 17.68
CA LYS A 165 10.42 23.25 17.33
C LYS A 165 10.46 24.45 16.38
N TYR A 166 9.57 24.48 15.38
CA TYR A 166 9.40 25.60 14.47
C TYR A 166 8.95 26.88 15.20
N GLU A 167 7.97 26.80 16.10
CA GLU A 167 7.52 27.94 16.91
C GLU A 167 8.65 28.48 17.82
N LYS A 168 9.43 27.59 18.46
CA LYS A 168 10.61 27.98 19.25
C LYS A 168 11.68 28.67 18.40
N GLU A 169 11.97 28.16 17.21
CA GLU A 169 12.98 28.74 16.32
C GLU A 169 12.50 30.03 15.64
N LYS A 170 11.19 30.14 15.40
CA LYS A 170 10.53 31.37 14.94
C LYS A 170 10.60 32.47 15.99
N GLU A 171 10.40 32.15 17.27
CA GLU A 171 10.49 33.14 18.35
C GLU A 171 11.94 33.55 18.64
N LYS A 172 12.92 32.64 18.50
CA LYS A 172 14.34 33.02 18.48
C LYS A 172 14.67 33.96 17.33
N ASN A 173 14.24 33.64 16.10
CA ASN A 173 14.43 34.52 14.95
C ASN A 173 13.77 35.88 15.15
N ARG A 174 12.58 35.93 15.76
CA ARG A 174 11.92 37.18 16.14
C ARG A 174 12.75 37.99 17.14
N SER A 175 13.26 37.33 18.18
CA SER A 175 14.12 37.95 19.20
C SER A 175 15.43 38.48 18.62
N LEU A 176 16.08 37.70 17.75
CA LEU A 176 17.30 38.11 17.02
C LEU A 176 17.01 39.27 16.07
N ASN A 177 15.91 39.26 15.32
CA ASN A 177 15.52 40.38 14.46
C ASN A 177 15.23 41.67 15.25
N ILE A 178 14.60 41.56 16.43
CA ILE A 178 14.42 42.71 17.34
C ILE A 178 15.78 43.22 17.84
N MET A 179 16.73 42.34 18.15
CA MET A 179 18.08 42.72 18.58
C MET A 179 18.88 43.37 17.43
N ILE A 180 18.79 42.83 16.22
CA ILE A 180 19.37 43.42 15.00
C ILE A 180 18.77 44.81 14.75
N GLN A 181 17.44 44.98 14.81
CA GLN A 181 16.82 46.30 14.68
C GLN A 181 17.30 47.31 15.74
N LYS A 182 17.50 46.87 16.99
CA LYS A 182 18.06 47.75 18.04
C LYS A 182 19.49 48.16 17.71
N LEU A 183 20.35 47.21 17.34
CA LEU A 183 21.74 47.46 16.94
C LEU A 183 21.85 48.31 15.66
N GLU A 184 20.95 48.14 14.69
CA GLU A 184 20.86 48.99 13.50
C GLU A 184 20.43 50.42 13.83
N ASN A 185 19.47 50.59 14.73
CA ASN A 185 18.99 51.91 15.15
C ASN A 185 20.07 52.64 15.95
N GLU A 186 20.79 51.92 16.82
CA GLU A 186 22.01 52.39 17.48
C GLU A 186 23.05 52.83 16.44
N LEU A 187 23.44 51.95 15.50
CA LEU A 187 24.35 52.28 14.39
C LEU A 187 23.91 53.50 13.56
N LYS A 188 22.61 53.68 13.33
CA LYS A 188 22.05 54.85 12.62
C LYS A 188 22.20 56.14 13.42
N ARG A 189 22.12 56.12 14.76
CA ARG A 189 22.38 57.28 15.63
C ARG A 189 23.86 57.63 15.67
N TRP A 190 24.74 56.64 15.88
CA TRP A 190 26.19 56.81 15.77
C TRP A 190 26.61 57.42 14.42
N ARG A 191 26.06 56.92 13.30
CA ARG A 191 26.31 57.46 11.93
C ARG A 191 25.75 58.87 11.68
N LYS A 192 24.81 59.34 12.50
CA LYS A 192 24.31 60.73 12.46
C LYS A 192 25.10 61.70 13.34
N GLY A 193 26.07 61.20 14.11
CA GLY A 193 26.81 61.99 15.11
C GLY A 193 26.06 62.18 16.44
N GLU A 194 24.97 61.44 16.66
CA GLU A 194 24.25 61.42 17.94
C GLU A 194 24.89 60.39 18.89
N SER A 195 25.20 60.79 20.13
CA SER A 195 25.62 59.84 21.17
C SER A 195 24.42 59.06 21.72
N VAL A 196 24.57 57.74 21.87
CA VAL A 196 23.58 56.88 22.54
C VAL A 196 23.93 56.84 24.04
N PRO A 197 22.98 57.15 24.95
CA PRO A 197 23.21 57.09 26.40
C PRO A 197 23.71 55.72 26.86
N VAL A 198 24.56 55.68 27.89
CA VAL A 198 25.18 54.43 28.39
C VAL A 198 24.13 53.45 28.92
N GLU A 199 22.97 53.95 29.37
CA GLU A 199 21.81 53.17 29.79
C GLU A 199 21.06 52.50 28.64
N GLU A 200 21.17 53.01 27.40
CA GLU A 200 20.57 52.41 26.19
C GLU A 200 21.55 51.49 25.43
N GLN A 201 22.85 51.61 25.68
CA GLN A 201 23.89 50.79 25.03
C GLN A 201 23.85 49.34 25.52
N LEU A 202 23.49 48.41 24.64
CA LEU A 202 23.35 46.98 24.96
C LEU A 202 24.67 46.28 25.37
N GLY A 203 25.83 46.92 25.15
CA GLY A 203 27.15 46.36 25.46
C GLY A 203 27.70 46.66 26.87
N ASN A 204 27.24 47.73 27.55
CA ASN A 204 27.95 48.27 28.72
C ASN A 204 27.33 47.85 30.06
N ARG A 205 27.58 46.59 30.45
CA ARG A 205 27.30 46.11 31.83
C ARG A 205 28.54 45.78 32.68
N ASN A 206 29.76 45.94 32.14
CA ASN A 206 31.00 45.76 32.89
C ASN A 206 32.16 46.60 32.33
N LYS A 207 32.24 47.87 32.73
CA LYS A 207 33.49 48.60 33.01
C LYS A 207 33.17 49.96 33.60
N LYS A 208 33.63 50.20 34.84
CA LYS A 208 33.55 51.48 35.53
C LYS A 208 34.98 51.95 35.76
N CYS A 209 35.42 52.97 35.03
CA CYS A 209 36.63 53.71 35.39
C CYS A 209 36.47 55.17 34.96
N SER A 210 36.82 56.07 35.86
CA SER A 210 36.68 57.52 35.77
C SER A 210 37.95 58.16 35.23
N SER A 211 37.80 59.26 34.48
CA SER A 211 38.82 60.30 34.39
C SER A 211 38.14 61.64 34.12
N GLU A 212 38.38 62.61 35.01
CA GLU A 212 38.06 64.02 34.81
C GLU A 212 39.35 64.81 34.54
N THR A 213 39.17 66.05 34.09
CA THR A 213 40.18 67.14 34.06
C THR A 213 41.40 66.97 33.15
N ALA A 214 41.34 67.66 32.01
CA ALA A 214 42.50 68.28 31.38
C ALA A 214 42.33 69.81 31.45
N ALA A 215 43.30 70.51 32.03
CA ALA A 215 43.38 71.98 32.03
C ALA A 215 44.71 72.41 31.42
N ALA A 216 44.68 73.47 30.62
CA ALA A 216 45.85 74.01 29.93
C ALA A 216 46.69 74.93 30.84
N ILE A 217 47.94 75.20 30.45
CA ILE A 217 48.65 76.47 30.65
C ILE A 217 49.82 76.56 29.64
N ASP A 218 50.29 77.78 29.41
CA ASP A 218 51.08 78.24 28.26
C ASP A 218 52.41 78.91 28.70
N SER A 219 53.38 78.92 27.79
CA SER A 219 54.41 79.95 27.58
C SER A 219 55.72 80.10 28.40
N LEU A 220 56.76 80.42 27.60
CA LEU A 220 57.92 81.32 27.83
C LEU A 220 59.21 80.83 28.55
N ALA A 221 60.34 81.08 27.86
CA ALA A 221 61.72 81.08 28.38
C ALA A 221 62.26 82.54 28.39
N PRO A 222 63.15 82.93 29.33
CA PRO A 222 64.60 83.04 29.05
C PRO A 222 65.49 82.81 30.31
N PRO A 223 66.70 83.42 30.44
CA PRO A 223 68.04 82.93 30.08
C PRO A 223 68.85 82.34 31.29
N PRO A 224 70.03 81.71 31.07
CA PRO A 224 70.72 80.93 32.11
C PRO A 224 71.54 81.76 33.11
N VAL A 225 71.45 81.38 34.39
CA VAL A 225 72.32 81.83 35.50
C VAL A 225 73.11 80.62 36.02
N ALA A 226 74.33 80.84 36.54
CA ALA A 226 75.19 79.76 37.03
C ALA A 226 74.68 79.21 38.38
N LEU A 227 74.41 77.90 38.41
CA LEU A 227 73.81 77.15 39.52
C LEU A 227 74.85 76.61 40.52
N SER A 228 74.48 76.49 41.81
CA SER A 228 75.31 75.88 42.85
C SER A 228 75.35 74.33 42.74
N GLU A 229 76.23 73.70 43.53
CA GLU A 229 76.36 72.23 43.54
C GLU A 229 75.09 71.54 44.11
N GLU A 230 74.41 72.16 45.06
CA GLU A 230 73.12 71.69 45.59
C GLU A 230 72.01 71.71 44.53
N GLU A 231 71.96 72.76 43.71
CA GLU A 231 70.98 72.89 42.63
C GLU A 231 71.24 71.84 41.54
N LYS A 232 72.51 71.60 41.18
CA LYS A 232 72.87 70.51 40.24
C LYS A 232 72.41 69.14 40.73
N SER A 233 72.59 68.81 42.02
CA SER A 233 72.14 67.54 42.58
C SER A 233 70.61 67.38 42.51
N GLN A 234 69.86 68.47 42.75
CA GLN A 234 68.40 68.47 42.59
C GLN A 234 68.00 68.26 41.13
N TYR A 235 68.69 68.89 40.17
CA TYR A 235 68.45 68.65 38.74
C TYR A 235 68.80 67.23 38.29
N GLU A 236 69.90 66.63 38.75
CA GLU A 236 70.22 65.22 38.45
C GLU A 236 69.17 64.26 39.00
N THR A 237 68.67 64.51 40.22
CA THR A 237 67.60 63.70 40.83
C THR A 237 66.30 63.82 40.02
N LEU A 238 65.94 65.04 39.63
CA LEU A 238 64.75 65.32 38.80
C LEU A 238 64.87 64.71 37.39
N ILE A 239 66.04 64.76 36.77
CA ILE A 239 66.30 64.13 35.47
C ILE A 239 66.12 62.60 35.57
N THR A 240 66.61 61.99 36.66
CA THR A 240 66.48 60.55 36.88
C THR A 240 65.01 60.14 37.07
N ASP A 241 64.25 60.92 37.84
CA ASP A 241 62.82 60.70 38.06
C ASP A 241 62.01 60.89 36.76
N LEU A 242 62.36 61.88 35.93
CA LEU A 242 61.77 62.08 34.61
C LEU A 242 62.07 60.94 33.62
N TYR A 243 63.26 60.34 33.67
CA TYR A 243 63.56 59.14 32.88
C TYR A 243 62.74 57.93 33.34
N GLN A 244 62.60 57.70 34.65
CA GLN A 244 61.74 56.64 35.18
C GLN A 244 60.27 56.83 34.77
N GLN A 245 59.75 58.06 34.85
CA GLN A 245 58.40 58.38 34.38
C GLN A 245 58.22 58.18 32.87
N LEU A 246 59.29 58.30 32.07
CA LEU A 246 59.24 58.03 30.64
C LEU A 246 59.19 56.53 30.34
N ASP A 247 60.03 55.73 31.00
CA ASP A 247 60.03 54.26 30.90
C ASP A 247 58.67 53.68 31.32
N ASP A 248 58.12 54.13 32.46
CA ASP A 248 56.80 53.73 32.95
C ASP A 248 55.68 54.05 31.93
N LYS A 249 55.82 55.16 31.18
CA LYS A 249 54.87 55.58 30.15
C LYS A 249 55.02 54.79 28.85
N ASP A 250 56.24 54.45 28.44
CA ASP A 250 56.47 53.59 27.29
C ASP A 250 55.96 52.15 27.54
N ASP A 251 56.06 51.64 28.77
CA ASP A 251 55.43 50.38 29.18
C ASP A 251 53.90 50.45 29.15
N GLU A 252 53.30 51.54 29.62
CA GLU A 252 51.85 51.77 29.54
C GLU A 252 51.36 51.86 28.08
N ILE A 253 52.11 52.54 27.20
CA ILE A 253 51.85 52.60 25.76
C ILE A 253 51.95 51.21 25.12
N ASN A 254 52.97 50.42 25.46
CA ASN A 254 53.14 49.06 24.96
C ASN A 254 51.95 48.16 25.34
N GLN A 255 51.49 48.22 26.59
CA GLN A 255 50.32 47.47 27.06
C GLN A 255 49.04 47.90 26.33
N GLN A 256 48.83 49.20 26.14
CA GLN A 256 47.69 49.70 25.36
C GLN A 256 47.75 49.28 23.89
N SER A 257 48.94 49.30 23.28
CA SER A 257 49.15 48.87 21.89
C SER A 257 48.82 47.39 21.70
N GLN A 258 49.33 46.51 22.57
CA GLN A 258 49.00 45.07 22.57
C GLN A 258 47.49 44.81 22.78
N MET A 259 46.83 45.59 23.63
CA MET A 259 45.38 45.47 23.82
C MET A 259 44.58 45.97 22.61
N SER A 260 45.04 47.03 21.95
CA SER A 260 44.47 47.52 20.68
C SER A 260 44.58 46.48 19.58
N GLU A 261 45.73 45.80 19.47
CA GLU A 261 45.96 44.76 18.47
C GLU A 261 45.12 43.50 18.71
N LYS A 262 44.96 43.06 19.96
CA LYS A 262 44.01 41.99 20.34
C LYS A 262 42.57 42.34 19.98
N LEU A 263 42.14 43.59 20.20
CA LEU A 263 40.79 44.06 19.84
C LEU A 263 40.59 44.14 18.32
N LYS A 264 41.61 44.53 17.55
CA LYS A 264 41.57 44.49 16.08
C LYS A 264 41.41 43.07 15.57
N GLN A 265 42.15 42.10 16.12
CA GLN A 265 42.02 40.69 15.72
C GLN A 265 40.60 40.18 16.01
N GLN A 266 40.05 40.44 17.20
CA GLN A 266 38.68 40.06 17.54
C GLN A 266 37.62 40.68 16.63
N LEU A 267 37.86 41.88 16.09
CA LEU A 267 36.99 42.53 15.10
C LEU A 267 37.04 41.79 13.75
N ILE A 268 38.25 41.45 13.27
CA ILE A 268 38.44 40.67 12.03
C ILE A 268 37.75 39.31 12.14
N ASP A 269 37.97 38.58 13.24
CA ASP A 269 37.35 37.27 13.48
C ASP A 269 35.81 37.35 13.49
N GLN A 270 35.23 38.46 13.99
CA GLN A 270 33.78 38.71 13.96
C GLN A 270 33.26 39.08 12.57
N ASP A 271 33.99 39.89 11.80
CA ASP A 271 33.62 40.24 10.43
C ASP A 271 33.67 39.03 9.49
N GLU A 272 34.66 38.13 9.65
CA GLU A 272 34.71 36.85 8.92
C GLU A 272 33.51 35.95 9.28
N LEU A 273 33.15 35.85 10.57
CA LEU A 273 31.98 35.08 10.99
C LEU A 273 30.68 35.67 10.42
N LEU A 274 30.53 37.00 10.40
CA LEU A 274 29.38 37.67 9.81
C LEU A 274 29.31 37.47 8.29
N ALA A 275 30.46 37.45 7.60
CA ALA A 275 30.53 37.13 6.17
C ALA A 275 30.10 35.67 5.90
N SER A 276 30.56 34.71 6.71
CA SER A 276 30.13 33.31 6.60
C SER A 276 28.61 33.16 6.80
N ILE A 277 28.05 33.78 7.85
CA ILE A 277 26.61 33.71 8.16
C ILE A 277 25.77 34.32 7.03
N ARG A 278 26.22 35.43 6.43
CA ARG A 278 25.55 36.02 5.25
C ARG A 278 25.53 35.06 4.06
N GLN A 279 26.67 34.43 3.77
CA GLN A 279 26.75 33.49 2.66
C GLN A 279 25.91 32.22 2.90
N ASP A 280 25.85 31.73 4.15
CA ASP A 280 24.99 30.61 4.52
C ASP A 280 23.49 30.98 4.42
N TYR A 281 23.12 32.22 4.76
CA TYR A 281 21.76 32.74 4.60
C TYR A 281 21.36 32.85 3.12
N GLU A 282 22.23 33.35 2.25
CA GLU A 282 22.02 33.39 0.80
C GLU A 282 21.81 31.98 0.23
N ARG A 283 22.71 31.03 0.57
CA ARG A 283 22.57 29.61 0.16
C ARG A 283 21.25 29.00 0.65
N LEU A 284 20.83 29.29 1.89
CA LEU A 284 19.56 28.80 2.44
C LEU A 284 18.34 29.41 1.72
N GLN A 285 18.42 30.68 1.31
CA GLN A 285 17.36 31.35 0.56
C GLN A 285 17.25 30.84 -0.89
N GLU A 286 18.36 30.47 -1.53
CA GLU A 286 18.39 29.77 -2.82
C GLU A 286 17.76 28.36 -2.71
N GLU A 287 18.14 27.58 -1.70
CA GLU A 287 17.56 26.26 -1.43
C GLU A 287 16.05 26.33 -1.18
N LEU A 288 15.58 27.27 -0.35
CA LEU A 288 14.15 27.52 -0.13
C LEU A 288 13.43 27.86 -1.45
N SER A 289 14.04 28.71 -2.28
CA SER A 289 13.51 29.08 -3.58
C SER A 289 13.52 27.94 -4.60
N ARG A 290 14.41 26.94 -4.44
CA ARG A 290 14.40 25.71 -5.25
C ARG A 290 13.28 24.76 -4.80
N VAL A 291 13.18 24.50 -3.50
CA VAL A 291 12.13 23.64 -2.92
C VAL A 291 10.74 24.20 -3.19
N GLN A 292 10.56 25.52 -3.18
CA GLN A 292 9.31 26.18 -3.57
C GLN A 292 8.92 25.82 -5.02
N ARG A 293 9.86 25.94 -5.98
CA ARG A 293 9.64 25.59 -7.40
C ARG A 293 9.39 24.10 -7.61
N GLU A 294 10.10 23.22 -6.89
CA GLU A 294 9.86 21.77 -6.91
C GLU A 294 8.45 21.46 -6.36
N SER A 295 8.02 22.14 -5.30
CA SER A 295 6.67 22.01 -4.72
C SER A 295 5.57 22.48 -5.69
N ASP A 296 5.77 23.59 -6.38
CA ASP A 296 4.80 24.13 -7.34
C ASP A 296 4.72 23.25 -8.60
N SER A 297 5.85 22.75 -9.12
CA SER A 297 5.88 21.74 -10.20
C SER A 297 5.12 20.46 -9.81
N ALA A 298 5.32 19.95 -8.59
CA ALA A 298 4.63 18.75 -8.11
C ALA A 298 3.11 18.97 -7.94
N LYS A 299 2.66 20.19 -7.61
CA LYS A 299 1.21 20.52 -7.58
C LYS A 299 0.60 20.49 -8.98
N GLU A 300 1.35 20.93 -9.99
CA GLU A 300 0.91 20.92 -11.39
C GLU A 300 0.78 19.47 -11.91
N GLU A 301 1.78 18.61 -11.65
CA GLU A 301 1.71 17.16 -11.93
C GLU A 301 0.51 16.49 -11.24
N VAL A 302 0.27 16.80 -9.96
CA VAL A 302 -0.90 16.27 -9.23
C VAL A 302 -2.23 16.74 -9.85
N LYS A 303 -2.29 17.98 -10.35
CA LYS A 303 -3.48 18.52 -11.02
C LYS A 303 -3.74 17.81 -12.36
N GLU A 304 -2.71 17.54 -13.16
CA GLU A 304 -2.83 16.75 -14.39
C GLU A 304 -3.31 15.32 -14.11
N VAL A 305 -2.77 14.66 -13.08
CA VAL A 305 -3.20 13.32 -12.67
C VAL A 305 -4.65 13.31 -12.20
N LEU A 306 -5.10 14.33 -11.44
CA LEU A 306 -6.49 14.45 -11.02
C LEU A 306 -7.44 14.63 -12.21
N GLN A 307 -7.08 15.47 -13.19
CA GLN A 307 -7.88 15.64 -14.41
C GLN A 307 -7.97 14.33 -15.21
N ALA A 308 -6.87 13.61 -15.38
CA ALA A 308 -6.86 12.31 -16.05
C ALA A 308 -7.70 11.24 -15.32
N LEU A 309 -7.78 11.30 -13.98
CA LEU A 309 -8.65 10.44 -13.19
C LEU A 309 -10.13 10.80 -13.33
N GLU A 310 -10.46 12.09 -13.43
CA GLU A 310 -11.82 12.58 -13.68
C GLU A 310 -12.31 12.15 -15.07
N GLU A 311 -11.49 12.33 -16.12
CA GLU A 311 -11.77 11.83 -17.47
C GLU A 311 -11.94 10.30 -17.50
N LEU A 312 -11.14 9.55 -16.72
CA LEU A 312 -11.29 8.09 -16.61
C LEU A 312 -12.57 7.68 -15.88
N ALA A 313 -13.00 8.43 -14.86
CA ALA A 313 -14.25 8.19 -14.15
C ALA A 313 -15.47 8.41 -15.06
N VAL A 314 -15.50 9.53 -15.81
CA VAL A 314 -16.57 9.80 -16.80
C VAL A 314 -16.63 8.71 -17.88
N ASN A 315 -15.47 8.25 -18.38
CA ASN A 315 -15.41 7.14 -19.33
C ASN A 315 -15.89 5.81 -18.73
N TYR A 316 -15.63 5.55 -17.44
CA TYR A 316 -16.12 4.37 -16.74
C TYR A 316 -17.64 4.40 -16.59
N ASP A 317 -18.22 5.51 -16.15
CA ASP A 317 -19.67 5.67 -15.99
C ASP A 317 -20.40 5.52 -17.33
N HIS A 318 -19.89 6.13 -18.39
CA HIS A 318 -20.43 5.96 -19.74
C HIS A 318 -20.40 4.48 -20.18
N LYS A 319 -19.31 3.76 -19.91
CA LYS A 319 -19.20 2.33 -20.26
C LYS A 319 -20.08 1.44 -19.39
N SER A 320 -20.26 1.78 -18.11
CA SER A 320 -21.21 1.10 -17.21
C SER A 320 -22.64 1.23 -17.75
N GLN A 321 -23.04 2.43 -18.16
CA GLN A 321 -24.36 2.69 -18.73
C GLN A 321 -24.57 1.98 -20.08
N GLU A 322 -23.53 1.86 -20.93
CA GLU A 322 -23.60 1.03 -22.14
C GLU A 322 -23.82 -0.46 -21.82
N VAL A 323 -23.20 -0.99 -20.76
CA VAL A 323 -23.38 -2.37 -20.31
C VAL A 323 -24.79 -2.59 -19.75
N GLU A 324 -25.31 -1.68 -18.92
CA GLU A 324 -26.69 -1.75 -18.43
C GLU A 324 -27.72 -1.75 -19.57
N ASN A 325 -27.54 -0.88 -20.57
CA ASN A 325 -28.41 -0.82 -21.74
C ASN A 325 -28.37 -2.13 -22.56
N LYS A 326 -27.19 -2.75 -22.71
CA LYS A 326 -27.05 -4.06 -23.37
C LYS A 326 -27.66 -5.20 -22.55
N ASN A 327 -27.53 -5.18 -21.23
CA ASN A 327 -28.15 -6.17 -20.36
C ASN A 327 -29.68 -6.11 -20.46
N ARG A 328 -30.29 -4.91 -20.41
CA ARG A 328 -31.74 -4.73 -20.63
C ARG A 328 -32.22 -5.26 -21.98
N CYS A 329 -31.43 -5.05 -23.04
CA CYS A 329 -31.74 -5.60 -24.37
C CYS A 329 -31.65 -7.13 -24.40
N ASN A 330 -30.66 -7.72 -23.72
CA ASN A 330 -30.56 -9.19 -23.58
C ASN A 330 -31.70 -9.79 -22.75
N GLU A 331 -32.16 -9.10 -21.69
CA GLU A 331 -33.32 -9.49 -20.90
C GLU A 331 -34.59 -9.51 -21.76
N GLN A 332 -34.84 -8.45 -22.53
CA GLN A 332 -35.96 -8.39 -23.48
C GLN A 332 -35.92 -9.52 -24.52
N LEU A 333 -34.74 -9.82 -25.08
CA LEU A 333 -34.57 -10.93 -26.02
C LEU A 333 -34.79 -12.30 -25.37
N ASN A 334 -34.43 -12.48 -24.10
CA ASN A 334 -34.71 -13.70 -23.33
C ASN A 334 -36.21 -13.86 -23.04
N ASP A 335 -36.92 -12.78 -22.71
CA ASP A 335 -38.38 -12.81 -22.50
C ASP A 335 -39.13 -13.15 -23.81
N GLU A 336 -38.70 -12.56 -24.94
CA GLU A 336 -39.21 -12.94 -26.26
C GLU A 336 -38.95 -14.42 -26.57
N LEU A 337 -37.72 -14.91 -26.30
CA LEU A 337 -37.35 -16.31 -26.52
C LEU A 337 -38.19 -17.27 -25.65
N ALA A 338 -38.44 -16.92 -24.39
CA ALA A 338 -39.29 -17.67 -23.48
C ALA A 338 -40.73 -17.74 -24.00
N HIS A 339 -41.30 -16.61 -24.42
CA HIS A 339 -42.64 -16.57 -25.02
C HIS A 339 -42.73 -17.42 -26.30
N LYS A 340 -41.71 -17.36 -27.18
CA LYS A 340 -41.67 -18.21 -28.38
C LYS A 340 -41.56 -19.70 -28.04
N THR A 341 -40.83 -20.05 -26.99
CA THR A 341 -40.69 -21.44 -26.51
C THR A 341 -42.04 -21.99 -26.03
N VAL A 342 -42.75 -21.26 -25.15
CA VAL A 342 -44.09 -21.65 -24.67
C VAL A 342 -45.09 -21.77 -25.83
N SER A 343 -45.01 -20.87 -26.82
CA SER A 343 -45.85 -20.93 -28.02
C SER A 343 -45.56 -22.18 -28.86
N LEU A 344 -44.29 -22.55 -29.01
CA LEU A 344 -43.86 -23.74 -29.73
C LEU A 344 -44.32 -25.02 -29.02
N GLU A 345 -44.22 -25.09 -27.70
CA GLU A 345 -44.74 -26.20 -26.90
C GLU A 345 -46.26 -26.37 -27.02
N ALA A 346 -47.01 -25.28 -27.14
CA ALA A 346 -48.45 -25.33 -27.38
C ALA A 346 -48.77 -25.97 -28.74
N VAL A 347 -48.11 -25.51 -29.81
CA VAL A 347 -48.25 -26.09 -31.17
C VAL A 347 -47.78 -27.56 -31.19
N GLN A 348 -46.73 -27.90 -30.45
CA GLN A 348 -46.24 -29.28 -30.31
C GLN A 348 -47.29 -30.21 -29.68
N ARG A 349 -48.02 -29.72 -28.66
CA ARG A 349 -49.12 -30.46 -27.99
C ARG A 349 -50.37 -30.62 -28.87
N GLU A 350 -50.72 -29.59 -29.65
CA GLU A 350 -51.78 -29.71 -30.67
C GLU A 350 -51.39 -30.75 -31.73
N LEU A 351 -50.13 -30.73 -32.17
CA LEU A 351 -49.60 -31.63 -33.18
C LEU A 351 -49.53 -33.09 -32.72
N SER A 352 -49.30 -33.37 -31.43
CA SER A 352 -49.37 -34.73 -30.87
C SER A 352 -50.81 -35.22 -30.78
N SER A 353 -51.75 -34.40 -30.29
CA SER A 353 -53.19 -34.71 -30.26
C SER A 353 -53.75 -35.06 -31.65
N LEU A 354 -53.40 -34.28 -32.67
CA LEU A 354 -53.78 -34.58 -34.06
C LEU A 354 -53.16 -35.88 -34.60
N GLN A 355 -51.95 -36.24 -34.17
CA GLN A 355 -51.31 -37.52 -34.53
C GLN A 355 -52.01 -38.71 -33.86
N GLU A 356 -52.40 -38.58 -32.59
CA GLU A 356 -53.17 -39.62 -31.88
C GLU A 356 -54.52 -39.86 -32.54
N LEU A 357 -55.28 -38.79 -32.81
CA LEU A 357 -56.53 -38.81 -33.57
C LEU A 357 -56.35 -39.48 -34.94
N SER A 358 -55.32 -39.08 -35.71
CA SER A 358 -54.99 -39.70 -37.00
C SER A 358 -54.70 -41.20 -36.87
N SER A 359 -53.95 -41.61 -35.84
CA SER A 359 -53.65 -43.03 -35.57
C SER A 359 -54.89 -43.85 -35.21
N HIS A 360 -55.86 -43.24 -34.53
CA HIS A 360 -57.12 -43.84 -34.16
C HIS A 360 -58.03 -44.00 -35.38
N HIS A 361 -58.14 -42.96 -36.23
CA HIS A 361 -58.83 -43.05 -37.51
C HIS A 361 -58.25 -44.14 -38.41
N LYS A 362 -56.92 -44.25 -38.52
CA LYS A 362 -56.26 -45.32 -39.30
C LYS A 362 -56.60 -46.72 -38.79
N ARG A 363 -56.57 -46.94 -37.47
CA ARG A 363 -56.94 -48.24 -36.85
C ARG A 363 -58.40 -48.59 -37.14
N ARG A 364 -59.34 -47.67 -36.86
CA ARG A 364 -60.77 -47.86 -37.15
C ARG A 364 -61.05 -48.11 -38.63
N SER A 365 -60.36 -47.43 -39.54
CA SER A 365 -60.48 -47.69 -40.98
C SER A 365 -59.97 -49.08 -41.36
N ALA A 366 -58.85 -49.54 -40.79
CA ALA A 366 -58.32 -50.88 -41.02
C ALA A 366 -59.24 -51.98 -40.48
N GLU A 367 -59.87 -51.77 -39.31
CA GLU A 367 -60.88 -52.66 -38.74
C GLU A 367 -62.11 -52.78 -39.66
N ILE A 368 -62.64 -51.66 -40.16
CA ILE A 368 -63.77 -51.65 -41.12
C ILE A 368 -63.40 -52.37 -42.42
N VAL A 369 -62.20 -52.13 -42.97
CA VAL A 369 -61.73 -52.82 -44.18
C VAL A 369 -61.56 -54.32 -43.93
N SER A 370 -61.06 -54.72 -42.75
CA SER A 370 -60.92 -56.14 -42.38
C SER A 370 -62.28 -56.84 -42.25
N LEU A 371 -63.28 -56.18 -41.66
CA LEU A 371 -64.66 -56.68 -41.61
C LEU A 371 -65.24 -56.83 -43.02
N LEU A 372 -65.15 -55.81 -43.86
CA LEU A 372 -65.63 -55.88 -45.25
C LEU A 372 -64.94 -56.98 -46.07
N LEU A 373 -63.62 -57.18 -45.91
CA LEU A 373 -62.90 -58.27 -46.58
C LEU A 373 -63.32 -59.65 -46.08
N ARG A 374 -63.61 -59.80 -44.79
CA ARG A 374 -64.14 -61.04 -44.21
C ARG A 374 -65.54 -61.33 -44.75
N ASP A 375 -66.43 -60.35 -44.73
CA ASP A 375 -67.80 -60.48 -45.22
C ASP A 375 -67.82 -60.75 -46.74
N LEU A 376 -66.91 -60.12 -47.52
CA LEU A 376 -66.70 -60.44 -48.93
C LEU A 376 -66.15 -61.86 -49.16
N SER A 377 -65.29 -62.36 -48.27
CA SER A 377 -64.79 -63.74 -48.33
C SER A 377 -65.88 -64.76 -47.98
N GLU A 378 -66.76 -64.44 -47.03
CA GLU A 378 -67.95 -65.24 -46.69
C GLU A 378 -68.92 -65.26 -47.90
N ILE A 379 -69.24 -64.11 -48.50
CA ILE A 379 -70.02 -64.01 -49.75
C ILE A 379 -69.36 -64.79 -50.91
N GLY A 380 -68.05 -64.67 -51.09
CA GLY A 380 -67.29 -65.38 -52.12
C GLY A 380 -67.29 -66.91 -51.96
N SER A 381 -67.40 -67.40 -50.72
CA SER A 381 -67.57 -68.83 -50.42
C SER A 381 -68.99 -69.35 -50.72
N VAL A 382 -70.00 -68.47 -50.69
CA VAL A 382 -71.39 -68.79 -51.04
C VAL A 382 -71.62 -68.76 -52.55
N LEU A 383 -70.92 -67.89 -53.29
CA LEU A 383 -71.10 -67.66 -54.73
C LEU A 383 -70.22 -68.55 -55.63
N GLY A 384 -70.18 -69.86 -55.33
CA GLY A 384 -69.45 -70.84 -56.16
C GLY A 384 -69.90 -70.85 -57.62
N THR A 385 -69.06 -70.30 -58.51
CA THR A 385 -69.16 -70.32 -59.99
C THR A 385 -70.50 -69.90 -60.61
N THR A 386 -70.61 -68.65 -61.07
CA THR A 386 -71.41 -68.31 -62.27
C THR A 386 -71.00 -66.97 -62.87
N GLU A 387 -70.82 -66.93 -64.20
CA GLU A 387 -70.69 -65.67 -64.96
C GLU A 387 -72.03 -64.92 -64.98
N LEU A 388 -72.01 -63.57 -64.90
CA LEU A 388 -73.13 -62.75 -65.39
C LEU A 388 -72.71 -61.31 -65.79
N LYS A 389 -72.57 -61.17 -67.11
CA LYS A 389 -72.71 -60.00 -68.00
C LYS A 389 -72.73 -58.56 -67.45
N MET A 390 -71.92 -57.72 -68.11
CA MET A 390 -72.00 -56.26 -68.09
C MET A 390 -73.30 -55.72 -68.71
N THR A 391 -73.87 -54.67 -68.11
CA THR A 391 -74.72 -53.67 -68.78
C THR A 391 -74.48 -52.28 -68.16
N GLU A 392 -74.74 -51.23 -68.95
CA GLU A 392 -74.29 -49.84 -68.77
C GLU A 392 -74.86 -49.07 -67.56
N VAL A 393 -74.01 -48.27 -66.89
CA VAL A 393 -74.42 -47.06 -66.12
C VAL A 393 -73.38 -45.95 -66.33
N SER A 394 -73.62 -45.08 -67.32
CA SER A 394 -72.64 -44.08 -67.80
C SER A 394 -72.65 -42.72 -67.06
N GLY A 395 -73.24 -42.63 -65.87
CA GLY A 395 -73.29 -41.39 -65.08
C GLY A 395 -72.46 -41.46 -63.78
N VAL A 396 -72.76 -42.46 -62.94
CA VAL A 396 -72.13 -42.65 -61.62
C VAL A 396 -70.60 -42.77 -61.72
N MET A 397 -70.10 -43.37 -62.80
CA MET A 397 -68.67 -43.62 -62.99
C MET A 397 -67.85 -42.32 -63.08
N GLU A 398 -68.39 -41.24 -63.67
CA GLU A 398 -67.67 -39.96 -63.76
C GLU A 398 -67.63 -39.20 -62.42
N GLU A 399 -68.68 -39.31 -61.59
CA GLU A 399 -68.70 -38.78 -60.23
C GLU A 399 -67.73 -39.52 -59.30
N GLU A 400 -67.59 -40.84 -59.47
CA GLU A 400 -66.56 -41.60 -58.75
C GLU A 400 -65.15 -41.27 -59.27
N PHE A 401 -64.93 -41.11 -60.59
CA PHE A 401 -63.63 -40.69 -61.13
C PHE A 401 -63.25 -39.25 -60.77
N THR A 402 -64.20 -38.32 -60.61
CA THR A 402 -63.91 -36.97 -60.09
C THR A 402 -63.61 -37.00 -58.59
N SER A 403 -64.38 -37.76 -57.81
CA SER A 403 -64.14 -37.96 -56.37
C SER A 403 -62.77 -38.60 -56.12
N ALA A 404 -62.43 -39.67 -56.85
CA ALA A 404 -61.13 -40.33 -56.80
C ALA A 404 -59.98 -39.37 -57.16
N ARG A 405 -60.14 -38.54 -58.20
CA ARG A 405 -59.15 -37.48 -58.54
C ARG A 405 -58.97 -36.46 -57.41
N LEU A 406 -60.05 -36.06 -56.74
CA LEU A 406 -59.98 -35.12 -55.61
C LEU A 406 -59.25 -35.75 -54.41
N TYR A 407 -59.56 -37.01 -54.08
CA TYR A 407 -58.85 -37.78 -53.05
C TYR A 407 -57.37 -37.97 -53.40
N ILE A 408 -57.02 -38.31 -54.64
CA ILE A 408 -55.62 -38.41 -55.10
C ILE A 408 -54.91 -37.07 -54.98
N SER A 409 -55.57 -35.95 -55.31
CA SER A 409 -55.01 -34.60 -55.16
C SER A 409 -54.74 -34.24 -53.68
N LYS A 410 -55.68 -34.58 -52.79
CA LYS A 410 -55.53 -34.39 -51.33
C LYS A 410 -54.43 -35.28 -50.74
N MET A 411 -54.37 -36.56 -51.10
CA MET A 411 -53.27 -37.45 -50.70
C MET A 411 -51.92 -36.93 -51.22
N LYS A 412 -51.86 -36.40 -52.44
CA LYS A 412 -50.64 -35.80 -53.01
C LYS A 412 -50.17 -34.56 -52.24
N SER A 413 -51.08 -33.70 -51.76
CA SER A 413 -50.70 -32.55 -50.93
C SER A 413 -50.30 -32.96 -49.51
N GLU A 414 -50.99 -33.92 -48.89
CA GLU A 414 -50.63 -34.50 -47.59
C GLU A 414 -49.25 -35.18 -47.63
N VAL A 415 -48.98 -36.01 -48.65
CA VAL A 415 -47.66 -36.64 -48.86
C VAL A 415 -46.58 -35.58 -49.07
N LYS A 416 -46.84 -34.51 -49.84
CA LYS A 416 -45.87 -33.41 -50.02
C LYS A 416 -45.59 -32.66 -48.72
N SER A 417 -46.61 -32.46 -47.87
CA SER A 417 -46.46 -31.88 -46.53
C SER A 417 -45.63 -32.79 -45.61
N LEU A 418 -45.92 -34.10 -45.58
CA LEU A 418 -45.16 -35.09 -44.81
C LEU A 418 -43.69 -35.18 -45.26
N VAL A 419 -43.41 -35.16 -46.56
CA VAL A 419 -42.03 -35.15 -47.09
C VAL A 419 -41.28 -33.88 -46.67
N ASN A 420 -41.93 -32.71 -46.70
CA ASN A 420 -41.31 -31.47 -46.23
C ASN A 420 -41.03 -31.52 -44.71
N ARG A 421 -41.98 -32.06 -43.92
CA ARG A 421 -41.78 -32.24 -42.46
C ARG A 421 -40.67 -33.24 -42.14
N SER A 422 -40.55 -34.33 -42.92
CA SER A 422 -39.44 -35.29 -42.80
C SER A 422 -38.09 -34.62 -43.02
N LYS A 423 -37.96 -33.83 -44.11
CA LYS A 423 -36.73 -33.06 -44.40
C LYS A 423 -36.39 -32.06 -43.29
N GLN A 424 -37.40 -31.41 -42.70
CA GLN A 424 -37.18 -30.50 -41.58
C GLN A 424 -36.71 -31.25 -40.32
N PHE A 425 -37.23 -32.45 -40.04
CA PHE A 425 -36.72 -33.30 -38.97
C PHE A 425 -35.30 -33.82 -39.24
N GLU A 426 -34.96 -34.17 -40.49
CA GLU A 426 -33.59 -34.53 -40.88
C GLU A 426 -32.61 -33.37 -40.61
N VAL A 427 -32.95 -32.15 -41.02
CA VAL A 427 -32.13 -30.95 -40.74
C VAL A 427 -31.97 -30.73 -39.22
N ASN A 428 -33.07 -30.73 -38.47
CA ASN A 428 -33.03 -30.55 -37.01
C ASN A 428 -32.22 -31.66 -36.31
N LEU A 429 -32.30 -32.91 -36.80
CA LEU A 429 -31.49 -34.02 -36.31
C LEU A 429 -30.00 -33.76 -36.54
N THR A 430 -29.61 -33.35 -37.76
CA THR A 430 -28.21 -33.01 -38.04
C THR A 430 -27.69 -31.84 -37.21
N GLU A 431 -28.49 -30.79 -36.99
CA GLU A 431 -28.10 -29.66 -36.16
C GLU A 431 -27.91 -30.06 -34.69
N ASN A 432 -28.82 -30.90 -34.15
CA ASN A 432 -28.71 -31.42 -32.80
C ASN A 432 -27.52 -32.37 -32.63
N THR A 433 -27.21 -33.20 -33.63
CA THR A 433 -25.99 -34.04 -33.64
C THR A 433 -24.73 -33.17 -33.61
N CYS A 434 -24.65 -32.12 -34.44
CA CYS A 434 -23.52 -31.17 -34.42
C CYS A 434 -23.36 -30.47 -33.07
N LYS A 435 -24.46 -30.07 -32.41
CA LYS A 435 -24.44 -29.49 -31.05
C LYS A 435 -23.98 -30.50 -30.00
N MET A 436 -24.42 -31.75 -30.10
CA MET A 436 -23.98 -32.83 -29.20
C MET A 436 -22.46 -33.07 -29.32
N GLU A 437 -21.93 -33.15 -30.55
CA GLU A 437 -20.49 -33.27 -30.79
C GLU A 437 -19.68 -32.06 -30.30
N ALA A 438 -20.25 -30.85 -30.38
CA ALA A 438 -19.60 -29.64 -29.84
C ALA A 438 -19.52 -29.70 -28.31
N ASN A 439 -20.63 -30.05 -27.65
CA ASN A 439 -20.70 -30.21 -26.19
C ASN A 439 -19.78 -31.34 -25.69
N GLU A 440 -19.65 -32.44 -26.45
CA GLU A 440 -18.74 -33.54 -26.13
C GLU A 440 -17.27 -33.10 -26.21
N LYS A 441 -16.90 -32.28 -27.22
CA LYS A 441 -15.58 -31.66 -27.32
C LYS A 441 -15.33 -30.72 -26.14
N GLU A 442 -16.27 -29.86 -25.77
CA GLU A 442 -16.14 -28.99 -24.59
C GLU A 442 -15.97 -29.80 -23.29
N LEU A 443 -16.79 -30.83 -23.07
CA LEU A 443 -16.70 -31.73 -21.92
C LEU A 443 -15.32 -32.40 -21.83
N SER A 444 -14.75 -32.85 -22.96
CA SER A 444 -13.40 -33.42 -23.01
C SER A 444 -12.32 -32.41 -22.58
N THR A 445 -12.47 -31.12 -22.94
CA THR A 445 -11.52 -30.08 -22.52
C THR A 445 -11.63 -29.75 -21.03
N PHE A 446 -12.85 -29.76 -20.47
CA PHE A 446 -13.05 -29.60 -19.02
C PHE A 446 -12.48 -30.79 -18.23
N GLN A 447 -12.66 -32.02 -18.71
CA GLN A 447 -12.06 -33.22 -18.10
C GLN A 447 -10.52 -33.14 -18.08
N LEU A 448 -9.90 -32.71 -19.18
CA LEU A 448 -8.45 -32.50 -19.25
C LEU A 448 -7.99 -31.40 -18.26
N LEU A 449 -8.73 -30.30 -18.15
CA LEU A 449 -8.42 -29.23 -17.20
C LEU A 449 -8.52 -29.70 -15.73
N VAL A 450 -9.55 -30.48 -15.39
CA VAL A 450 -9.69 -31.09 -14.05
C VAL A 450 -8.52 -32.02 -13.75
N SER A 451 -8.11 -32.86 -14.70
CA SER A 451 -6.94 -33.75 -14.54
C SER A 451 -5.63 -32.96 -14.30
N GLN A 452 -5.41 -31.86 -15.04
CA GLN A 452 -4.26 -30.97 -14.82
C GLN A 452 -4.28 -30.30 -13.44
N LEU A 453 -5.46 -29.86 -12.96
CA LEU A 453 -5.60 -29.27 -11.63
C LEU A 453 -5.37 -30.31 -10.51
N GLN A 454 -5.85 -31.54 -10.68
CA GLN A 454 -5.57 -32.65 -9.74
C GLN A 454 -4.07 -32.97 -9.66
N ALA A 455 -3.38 -33.08 -10.80
CA ALA A 455 -1.94 -33.30 -10.84
C ALA A 455 -1.16 -32.16 -10.15
N LYS A 456 -1.59 -30.91 -10.35
CA LYS A 456 -1.00 -29.74 -9.70
C LYS A 456 -1.22 -29.74 -8.18
N LEU A 457 -2.42 -30.12 -7.70
CA LEU A 457 -2.69 -30.26 -6.27
C LEU A 457 -1.82 -31.35 -5.63
N GLY A 458 -1.59 -32.48 -6.32
CA GLY A 458 -0.64 -33.50 -5.90
C GLY A 458 0.77 -32.95 -5.70
N SER A 459 1.33 -32.29 -6.73
CA SER A 459 2.67 -31.68 -6.65
C SER A 459 2.81 -30.66 -5.52
N LEU A 460 1.81 -29.80 -5.30
CA LEU A 460 1.83 -28.85 -4.18
C LEU A 460 1.74 -29.54 -2.81
N THR A 461 1.05 -30.68 -2.73
CA THR A 461 0.96 -31.47 -1.49
C THR A 461 2.30 -32.14 -1.15
N ASP A 462 2.99 -32.69 -2.15
CA ASP A 462 4.33 -33.26 -2.00
C ASP A 462 5.37 -32.20 -1.58
N ASP A 463 5.29 -31.00 -2.17
CA ASP A 463 6.20 -29.91 -1.82
C ASP A 463 5.92 -29.34 -0.41
N LEU A 464 4.65 -29.29 0.01
CA LEU A 464 4.29 -28.95 1.39
C LEU A 464 4.86 -29.97 2.39
N GLN A 465 4.78 -31.28 2.09
CA GLN A 465 5.38 -32.32 2.94
C GLN A 465 6.91 -32.19 3.05
N LYS A 466 7.60 -31.86 1.95
CA LYS A 466 9.06 -31.60 1.96
C LYS A 466 9.42 -30.37 2.81
N VAL A 467 8.60 -29.32 2.78
CA VAL A 467 8.80 -28.13 3.61
C VAL A 467 8.61 -28.47 5.09
N GLU A 468 7.56 -29.21 5.45
CA GLU A 468 7.31 -29.60 6.84
C GLU A 468 8.42 -30.52 7.40
N GLN A 469 8.94 -31.44 6.57
CA GLN A 469 10.12 -32.26 6.93
C GLN A 469 11.37 -31.40 7.19
N LYS A 470 11.66 -30.41 6.33
CA LYS A 470 12.80 -29.50 6.52
C LYS A 470 12.63 -28.61 7.75
N LYS A 471 11.43 -28.12 8.01
CA LYS A 471 11.09 -27.35 9.21
C LYS A 471 11.42 -28.16 10.47
N ARG A 472 10.97 -29.41 10.54
CA ARG A 472 11.26 -30.30 11.66
C ARG A 472 12.76 -30.55 11.85
N GLN A 473 13.52 -30.75 10.78
CA GLN A 473 14.99 -30.88 10.85
C GLN A 473 15.67 -29.59 11.37
N LEU A 474 15.14 -28.41 11.03
CA LEU A 474 15.65 -27.14 11.53
C LEU A 474 15.31 -26.94 13.00
N GLU A 475 14.10 -27.29 13.43
CA GLU A 475 13.68 -27.31 14.85
C GLU A 475 14.60 -28.22 15.68
N GLU A 476 14.84 -29.46 15.24
CA GLU A 476 15.78 -30.40 15.87
C GLU A 476 17.22 -29.84 15.94
N SER A 477 17.67 -29.10 14.92
CA SER A 477 18.99 -28.43 14.94
C SER A 477 19.05 -27.21 15.87
N GLN A 478 17.95 -26.48 16.02
CA GLN A 478 17.84 -25.32 16.90
C GLN A 478 17.90 -25.75 18.36
N ASP A 479 17.19 -26.83 18.72
CA ASP A 479 17.21 -27.38 20.08
C ASP A 479 18.62 -27.88 20.46
N ALA A 480 19.31 -28.57 19.55
CA ALA A 480 20.69 -29.00 19.76
C ALA A 480 21.66 -27.82 19.99
N LEU A 481 21.53 -26.74 19.20
CA LEU A 481 22.32 -25.51 19.39
C LEU A 481 21.98 -24.79 20.70
N MET A 482 20.70 -24.78 21.13
CA MET A 482 20.34 -24.23 22.44
C MET A 482 20.96 -25.04 23.59
N GLU A 483 21.04 -26.36 23.48
CA GLU A 483 21.70 -27.21 24.47
C GLU A 483 23.22 -26.92 24.55
N GLU A 484 23.88 -26.71 23.40
CA GLU A 484 25.30 -26.34 23.34
C GLU A 484 25.56 -24.95 23.95
N VAL A 485 24.72 -23.96 23.65
CA VAL A 485 24.80 -22.62 24.25
C VAL A 485 24.56 -22.67 25.76
N ALA A 486 23.65 -23.52 26.25
CA ALA A 486 23.43 -23.72 27.68
C ALA A 486 24.68 -24.33 28.37
N LYS A 487 25.32 -25.34 27.75
CA LYS A 487 26.57 -25.94 28.24
C LYS A 487 27.71 -24.92 28.32
N LEU A 488 27.91 -24.11 27.27
CA LEU A 488 28.96 -23.09 27.24
C LEU A 488 28.72 -21.99 28.29
N ARG A 489 27.47 -21.59 28.54
CA ARG A 489 27.13 -20.63 29.62
C ARG A 489 27.45 -21.19 31.00
N ALA A 490 27.11 -22.46 31.27
CA ALA A 490 27.43 -23.10 32.53
C ALA A 490 28.95 -23.23 32.75
N GLN A 491 29.71 -23.56 31.71
CA GLN A 491 31.18 -23.57 31.76
C GLN A 491 31.77 -22.18 32.02
N GLY A 492 31.25 -21.13 31.38
CA GLY A 492 31.67 -19.75 31.62
C GLY A 492 31.47 -19.31 33.07
N GLN A 493 30.28 -19.57 33.64
CA GLN A 493 29.97 -19.25 35.05
C GLN A 493 30.86 -20.02 36.04
N MET A 494 31.16 -21.30 35.76
CA MET A 494 32.09 -22.07 36.57
C MET A 494 33.51 -21.47 36.51
N HIS A 495 33.96 -21.06 35.33
CA HIS A 495 35.29 -20.46 35.17
C HIS A 495 35.39 -19.11 35.91
N GLU A 496 34.36 -18.28 35.81
CA GLU A 496 34.24 -16.99 36.50
C GLU A 496 34.34 -17.17 38.03
N LEU A 497 33.63 -18.14 38.63
CA LEU A 497 33.79 -18.48 40.05
C LEU A 497 35.23 -18.86 40.40
N THR A 498 35.88 -19.70 39.59
CA THR A 498 37.28 -20.13 39.87
C THR A 498 38.32 -19.03 39.68
N VAL A 499 37.99 -17.95 38.98
CA VAL A 499 38.82 -16.74 38.90
C VAL A 499 38.58 -15.87 40.13
N MET A 500 37.32 -15.64 40.53
CA MET A 500 36.97 -14.86 41.72
C MET A 500 37.55 -15.43 43.02
N ASP A 501 37.63 -16.76 43.17
CA ASP A 501 38.25 -17.37 44.34
C ASP A 501 39.78 -17.22 44.36
N LYS A 502 40.43 -17.08 43.19
CA LYS A 502 41.87 -16.78 43.10
C LYS A 502 42.18 -15.29 43.29
N GLU A 503 41.30 -14.41 42.85
CA GLU A 503 41.45 -12.96 43.07
C GLU A 503 41.32 -12.57 44.55
N LYS A 504 40.62 -13.36 45.37
CA LYS A 504 40.50 -13.13 46.82
C LYS A 504 41.78 -13.33 47.63
N GLU A 505 42.77 -14.08 47.14
CA GLU A 505 44.04 -14.28 47.86
C GLU A 505 45.05 -13.13 47.64
N HIS A 506 44.82 -12.25 46.67
CA HIS A 506 45.79 -11.25 46.22
C HIS A 506 45.24 -9.82 46.07
N MET A 507 44.63 -9.23 47.11
CA MET A 507 44.43 -7.77 47.18
C MET A 507 44.56 -7.18 48.60
N SER A 508 45.81 -6.93 49.01
CA SER A 508 46.12 -5.82 49.91
C SER A 508 46.82 -4.74 49.09
N GLN A 509 46.41 -3.47 49.25
CA GLN A 509 46.89 -2.27 48.54
C GLN A 509 46.35 -2.05 47.10
N LEU A 510 45.13 -1.52 46.98
CA LEU A 510 44.82 -0.41 46.06
C LEU A 510 43.48 0.24 46.46
N LYS A 511 43.52 1.33 47.26
CA LYS A 511 42.30 1.88 47.87
C LYS A 511 41.42 2.70 46.90
N ASP A 512 42.01 3.28 45.85
CA ASP A 512 41.30 4.25 45.00
C ASP A 512 40.54 3.58 43.83
N VAL A 513 40.98 2.39 43.38
CA VAL A 513 40.27 1.59 42.38
C VAL A 513 39.05 0.87 42.99
N VAL A 514 39.12 0.48 44.27
CA VAL A 514 38.02 -0.19 44.95
C VAL A 514 36.79 0.73 45.10
N GLU A 515 36.99 2.02 45.34
CA GLU A 515 35.86 2.97 45.50
C GLU A 515 35.19 3.30 44.16
N MET A 516 35.97 3.40 43.07
CA MET A 516 35.43 3.53 41.72
C MET A 516 34.75 2.24 41.22
N LYS A 517 35.30 1.06 41.55
CA LYS A 517 34.68 -0.23 41.26
C LYS A 517 33.36 -0.42 42.04
N ARG A 518 33.34 -0.12 43.35
CA ARG A 518 32.14 -0.21 44.19
C ARG A 518 31.02 0.70 43.70
N THR A 519 31.33 1.96 43.35
CA THR A 519 30.31 2.89 42.82
C THR A 519 29.79 2.47 41.45
N LEU A 520 30.62 1.88 40.59
CA LEU A 520 30.18 1.30 39.32
C LEU A 520 29.33 0.04 39.52
N GLU A 521 29.70 -0.84 40.46
CA GLU A 521 28.93 -2.04 40.82
C GLU A 521 27.58 -1.69 41.45
N GLU A 522 27.52 -0.70 42.36
CA GLU A 522 26.27 -0.17 42.91
C GLU A 522 25.39 0.45 41.81
N GLN A 523 25.97 1.15 40.83
CA GLN A 523 25.21 1.65 39.67
C GLN A 523 24.70 0.51 38.78
N MET A 524 25.52 -0.50 38.48
CA MET A 524 25.11 -1.65 37.67
C MET A 524 24.02 -2.49 38.35
N GLU A 525 24.09 -2.67 39.67
CA GLU A 525 23.09 -3.44 40.42
C GLU A 525 21.76 -2.68 40.53
N ASN A 526 21.80 -1.36 40.79
CA ASN A 526 20.61 -0.52 40.67
C ASN A 526 19.99 -0.60 39.26
N HIS A 527 20.81 -0.60 38.21
CA HIS A 527 20.31 -0.70 36.83
C HIS A 527 19.67 -2.06 36.54
N ARG A 528 20.26 -3.16 37.05
CA ARG A 528 19.70 -4.51 36.99
C ARG A 528 18.38 -4.61 37.75
N GLU A 529 18.30 -4.04 38.95
CA GLU A 529 17.09 -4.09 39.77
C GLU A 529 15.94 -3.29 39.12
N VAL A 530 16.24 -2.12 38.53
CA VAL A 530 15.28 -1.34 37.73
C VAL A 530 14.78 -2.13 36.52
N HIS A 531 15.69 -2.77 35.76
CA HIS A 531 15.30 -3.63 34.65
C HIS A 531 14.47 -4.85 35.10
N HIS A 532 14.81 -5.46 36.23
CA HIS A 532 14.05 -6.58 36.78
C HIS A 532 12.64 -6.17 37.21
N LYS A 533 12.51 -5.02 37.89
CA LYS A 533 11.21 -4.43 38.27
C LYS A 533 10.38 -4.05 37.02
N GLN A 534 10.99 -3.54 35.96
CA GLN A 534 10.29 -3.23 34.72
C GLN A 534 9.86 -4.49 33.96
N LEU A 535 10.70 -5.53 33.91
CA LEU A 535 10.34 -6.84 33.36
C LEU A 535 9.22 -7.52 34.16
N SER A 536 9.17 -7.37 35.48
CA SER A 536 8.05 -7.86 36.30
C SER A 536 6.75 -7.15 35.91
N ARG A 537 6.73 -5.82 35.87
CA ARG A 537 5.55 -5.03 35.49
C ARG A 537 5.03 -5.40 34.10
N LEU A 538 5.93 -5.61 33.14
CA LEU A 538 5.56 -6.03 31.79
C LEU A 538 4.97 -7.45 31.76
N ARG A 539 5.45 -8.38 32.61
CA ARG A 539 4.82 -9.71 32.76
C ARG A 539 3.43 -9.59 33.39
N ASP A 540 3.30 -8.82 34.46
CA ASP A 540 2.02 -8.58 35.15
C ASP A 540 0.97 -7.95 34.20
N GLU A 541 1.41 -7.02 33.34
CA GLU A 541 0.56 -6.43 32.31
C GLU A 541 0.22 -7.43 31.19
N ILE A 542 1.19 -8.20 30.69
CA ILE A 542 0.94 -9.25 29.69
C ILE A 542 -0.10 -10.26 30.22
N ASP A 543 0.03 -10.71 31.47
CA ASP A 543 -0.93 -11.62 32.09
C ASP A 543 -2.30 -10.98 32.27
N GLN A 544 -2.36 -9.67 32.57
CA GLN A 544 -3.62 -8.94 32.62
C GLN A 544 -4.28 -8.83 31.24
N LYS A 545 -3.51 -8.56 30.17
CA LYS A 545 -4.03 -8.52 28.80
C LYS A 545 -4.51 -9.90 28.34
N HIS A 546 -3.85 -11.00 28.74
CA HIS A 546 -4.35 -12.35 28.47
C HIS A 546 -5.71 -12.60 29.15
N ARG A 547 -5.83 -12.24 30.44
CA ARG A 547 -7.13 -12.31 31.16
C ARG A 547 -8.22 -11.45 30.53
N ASP A 548 -7.87 -10.29 29.96
CA ASP A 548 -8.83 -9.44 29.24
C ASP A 548 -9.26 -10.06 27.90
N VAL A 549 -8.31 -10.65 27.16
CA VAL A 549 -8.56 -11.36 25.90
C VAL A 549 -9.47 -12.56 26.11
N ASP A 550 -9.26 -13.36 27.16
CA ASP A 550 -10.09 -14.53 27.44
C ASP A 550 -11.51 -14.13 27.86
N ARG A 551 -11.67 -13.11 28.72
CA ARG A 551 -13.00 -12.53 29.03
C ARG A 551 -13.73 -12.02 27.78
N LEU A 552 -13.01 -11.41 26.84
CA LEU A 552 -13.59 -10.95 25.57
C LEU A 552 -13.97 -12.12 24.65
N LYS A 553 -13.23 -13.23 24.66
CA LYS A 553 -13.64 -14.46 23.93
C LYS A 553 -14.94 -15.02 24.49
N ASP A 554 -15.07 -15.12 25.82
CA ASP A 554 -16.26 -15.68 26.47
C ASP A 554 -17.51 -14.84 26.17
N VAL A 555 -17.40 -13.51 26.25
CA VAL A 555 -18.49 -12.58 25.88
C VAL A 555 -18.84 -12.70 24.40
N ASN A 556 -17.85 -12.85 23.51
CA ASN A 556 -18.09 -13.03 22.08
C ASN A 556 -18.80 -14.37 21.78
N GLN A 557 -18.41 -15.46 22.44
CA GLN A 557 -19.11 -16.75 22.34
C GLN A 557 -20.56 -16.65 22.83
N ALA A 558 -20.82 -15.96 23.94
CA ALA A 558 -22.17 -15.72 24.44
C ALA A 558 -23.04 -14.95 23.43
N LEU A 559 -22.52 -13.85 22.86
CA LEU A 559 -23.20 -13.05 21.83
C LEU A 559 -23.43 -13.82 20.52
N GLN A 560 -22.55 -14.76 20.16
CA GLN A 560 -22.75 -15.66 19.01
C GLN A 560 -23.89 -16.66 19.26
N LEU A 561 -24.01 -17.20 20.47
CA LEU A 561 -25.12 -18.10 20.85
C LEU A 561 -26.45 -17.34 20.88
N GLU A 562 -26.47 -16.12 21.40
CA GLU A 562 -27.64 -15.25 21.38
C GLU A 562 -28.08 -14.90 19.95
N ASN A 563 -27.14 -14.51 19.07
CA ASN A 563 -27.44 -14.29 17.65
C ASN A 563 -28.03 -15.53 16.97
N ARG A 564 -27.48 -16.74 17.21
CA ARG A 564 -28.05 -17.98 16.64
C ARG A 564 -29.48 -18.25 17.14
N LYS A 565 -29.77 -17.91 18.40
CA LYS A 565 -31.11 -18.03 18.97
C LYS A 565 -32.09 -17.05 18.31
N LEU A 566 -31.72 -15.77 18.21
CA LEU A 566 -32.51 -14.75 17.54
C LEU A 566 -32.74 -15.06 16.05
N GLN A 567 -31.74 -15.61 15.37
CA GLN A 567 -31.86 -16.09 13.99
C GLN A 567 -32.91 -17.20 13.87
N SER A 568 -32.86 -18.19 14.78
CA SER A 568 -33.86 -19.28 14.82
C SER A 568 -35.26 -18.78 15.12
N ASP A 569 -35.41 -17.79 15.99
CA ASP A 569 -36.71 -17.20 16.33
C ASP A 569 -37.27 -16.33 15.20
N LEU A 570 -36.42 -15.63 14.44
CA LEU A 570 -36.78 -14.94 13.20
C LEU A 570 -37.25 -15.91 12.11
N ASP A 571 -36.58 -17.05 11.94
CA ASP A 571 -36.97 -18.05 10.93
C ASP A 571 -38.29 -18.76 11.31
N LYS A 572 -38.58 -18.98 12.61
CA LYS A 572 -39.90 -19.42 13.08
C LYS A 572 -40.99 -18.39 12.77
N LEU A 573 -40.74 -17.11 13.08
CA LEU A 573 -41.69 -16.03 12.80
C LEU A 573 -41.99 -15.91 11.30
N ARG A 574 -40.98 -16.03 10.43
CA ARG A 574 -41.16 -16.09 8.97
C ARG A 574 -42.01 -17.29 8.53
N ALA A 575 -41.80 -18.46 9.11
CA ALA A 575 -42.59 -19.65 8.81
C ALA A 575 -44.06 -19.51 9.27
N GLU A 576 -44.30 -18.87 10.41
CA GLU A 576 -45.66 -18.51 10.84
C GLU A 576 -46.32 -17.48 9.92
N ASP A 577 -45.57 -16.48 9.48
CA ASP A 577 -46.04 -15.42 8.58
C ASP A 577 -46.44 -15.99 7.21
N GLN A 578 -45.57 -16.81 6.62
CA GLN A 578 -45.88 -17.55 5.38
C GLN A 578 -47.10 -18.48 5.54
N ASN A 579 -47.32 -19.07 6.73
CA ASN A 579 -48.50 -19.89 7.01
C ASN A 579 -49.77 -19.03 7.17
N LYS A 580 -49.67 -17.83 7.75
CA LYS A 580 -50.75 -16.83 7.80
C LYS A 580 -51.09 -16.34 6.39
N ASP A 581 -50.11 -16.01 5.56
CA ASP A 581 -50.30 -15.63 4.15
C ASP A 581 -50.97 -16.75 3.35
N GLN A 582 -50.51 -17.99 3.46
CA GLN A 582 -51.16 -19.13 2.78
C GLN A 582 -52.61 -19.34 3.25
N LYS A 583 -52.92 -19.06 4.52
CA LYS A 583 -54.31 -19.09 5.04
C LYS A 583 -55.13 -17.91 4.52
N LEU A 584 -54.54 -16.71 4.48
CA LEU A 584 -55.17 -15.50 3.95
C LEU A 584 -55.50 -15.67 2.46
N GLN A 585 -54.57 -16.19 1.67
CA GLN A 585 -54.72 -16.46 0.24
C GLN A 585 -55.80 -17.53 -0.02
N LYS A 586 -55.90 -18.56 0.83
CA LYS A 586 -57.02 -19.53 0.80
C LYS A 586 -58.36 -18.89 1.16
N LEU A 587 -58.41 -18.03 2.18
CA LEU A 587 -59.62 -17.27 2.56
C LEU A 587 -60.07 -16.32 1.44
N MET A 588 -59.12 -15.66 0.77
CA MET A 588 -59.37 -14.80 -0.39
C MET A 588 -60.02 -15.56 -1.56
N TYR A 589 -59.65 -16.82 -1.76
CA TYR A 589 -60.24 -17.69 -2.79
C TYR A 589 -61.66 -18.18 -2.41
N VAL A 590 -61.98 -18.24 -1.12
CA VAL A 590 -63.27 -18.75 -0.62
C VAL A 590 -64.35 -17.66 -0.51
N CYS A 591 -63.98 -16.38 -0.33
CA CYS A 591 -64.95 -15.29 -0.13
C CYS A 591 -64.66 -14.00 -0.95
N PRO A 592 -64.88 -14.00 -2.28
CA PRO A 592 -64.68 -12.80 -3.12
C PRO A 592 -65.63 -11.64 -2.79
N SER A 593 -66.79 -11.92 -2.20
CA SER A 593 -67.91 -10.98 -2.02
C SER A 593 -67.80 -10.07 -0.79
N VAL A 594 -66.90 -10.36 0.17
CA VAL A 594 -66.79 -9.59 1.44
C VAL A 594 -65.81 -8.42 1.33
N LEU A 595 -64.75 -8.56 0.52
CA LEU A 595 -63.73 -7.51 0.33
C LEU A 595 -64.28 -6.24 -0.35
N ALA A 596 -65.26 -6.38 -1.25
CA ALA A 596 -65.92 -5.24 -1.89
C ALA A 596 -66.75 -4.36 -0.92
N VAL A 597 -67.14 -4.90 0.24
CA VAL A 597 -67.90 -4.16 1.26
C VAL A 597 -66.97 -3.43 2.24
N ALA A 598 -65.83 -4.03 2.57
CA ALA A 598 -64.87 -3.44 3.53
C ALA A 598 -64.20 -2.16 3.00
N SER A 599 -63.87 -2.09 1.71
CA SER A 599 -63.23 -0.89 1.11
C SER A 599 -64.11 0.36 1.14
N ASN A 600 -65.45 0.22 1.22
CA ASN A 600 -66.36 1.35 1.30
C ASN A 600 -66.54 1.91 2.72
N ILE A 601 -66.16 1.16 3.76
CA ILE A 601 -66.28 1.58 5.17
C ILE A 601 -65.00 2.31 5.65
N MET A 602 -63.88 2.13 4.95
CA MET A 602 -62.57 2.66 5.37
C MET A 602 -62.27 4.10 4.92
N ILE A 603 -63.29 4.86 4.49
CA ILE A 603 -63.17 6.27 4.05
C ILE A 603 -63.78 7.26 5.08
N GLU A 604 -64.59 6.79 6.04
CA GLU A 604 -65.44 7.68 6.88
C GLU A 604 -64.97 7.84 8.34
N VAL A 605 -63.72 7.46 8.68
CA VAL A 605 -63.17 7.65 10.04
C VAL A 605 -61.75 8.25 10.00
N LEU A 606 -61.67 9.57 9.82
CA LEU A 606 -60.44 10.36 9.98
C LEU A 606 -60.71 11.67 10.76
N ALA A 607 -60.07 11.78 11.93
CA ALA A 607 -60.03 12.93 12.89
C ALA A 607 -61.32 13.27 13.67
N PRO A 608 -61.25 13.93 14.86
CA PRO A 608 -60.09 14.33 15.71
C PRO A 608 -59.97 13.45 17.00
N SER A 609 -58.83 13.27 17.69
CA SER A 609 -57.86 14.16 18.37
C SER A 609 -58.28 14.73 19.75
N ASP A 610 -57.36 14.61 20.72
CA ASP A 610 -57.20 15.33 22.01
C ASP A 610 -58.25 15.22 23.15
N MET A 611 -58.14 14.20 24.04
CA MET A 611 -58.75 14.28 25.40
C MET A 611 -58.24 13.33 26.54
N VAL A 612 -56.94 13.01 26.70
CA VAL A 612 -56.51 12.11 27.82
C VAL A 612 -55.16 12.45 28.52
N VAL A 613 -54.91 13.72 28.89
CA VAL A 613 -53.74 14.09 29.73
C VAL A 613 -54.08 15.17 30.79
N SER A 614 -55.24 15.10 31.43
CA SER A 614 -55.74 16.17 32.32
C SER A 614 -56.40 15.70 33.62
N THR A 615 -55.91 14.62 34.25
CA THR A 615 -56.56 14.00 35.42
C THR A 615 -55.64 13.51 36.55
N PHE A 616 -54.40 14.01 36.68
CA PHE A 616 -53.47 13.61 37.77
C PHE A 616 -52.64 14.75 38.39
N SER A 617 -53.22 15.95 38.59
CA SER A 617 -52.54 17.05 39.32
C SER A 617 -53.53 17.93 40.09
N SER A 618 -54.38 17.32 40.92
CA SER A 618 -55.30 18.05 41.80
C SER A 618 -55.59 17.27 43.09
N GLN A 619 -54.66 17.36 44.04
CA GLN A 619 -54.88 17.28 45.49
C GLN A 619 -53.58 17.70 46.21
N TYR A 620 -53.70 18.17 47.45
CA TYR A 620 -52.63 18.77 48.29
C TYR A 620 -52.17 20.18 47.93
N ASN A 621 -53.11 21.12 48.11
CA ASN A 621 -52.84 22.42 48.74
C ASN A 621 -53.89 22.63 49.84
N LEU A 622 -53.62 23.52 50.80
CA LEU A 622 -54.32 23.71 52.10
C LEU A 622 -53.91 22.67 53.15
N SER A 623 -53.59 23.03 54.40
CA SER A 623 -53.48 24.38 55.00
C SER A 623 -52.78 24.29 56.36
N GLU A 624 -51.82 25.19 56.64
CA GLU A 624 -51.34 25.48 58.00
C GLU A 624 -51.76 26.92 58.36
N ASN A 625 -52.71 27.03 59.27
CA ASN A 625 -52.94 28.21 60.10
C ASN A 625 -52.51 27.85 61.53
N ASP A 626 -52.01 28.85 62.26
CA ASP A 626 -51.50 28.78 63.63
C ASP A 626 -52.18 27.77 64.58
N SER A 627 -51.39 26.99 65.30
CA SER A 627 -51.15 27.26 66.74
C SER A 627 -50.21 26.23 67.39
N ASP A 628 -49.35 26.70 68.29
CA ASP A 628 -48.49 25.86 69.13
C ASP A 628 -49.33 25.01 70.10
N GLU A 629 -49.25 23.68 70.00
CA GLU A 629 -49.54 22.80 71.15
C GLU A 629 -48.44 21.75 71.36
N ALA A 630 -47.69 21.93 72.44
CA ALA A 630 -46.56 21.09 72.81
C ALA A 630 -47.01 19.71 73.31
N GLY A 631 -47.04 18.69 72.44
CA GLY A 631 -47.53 17.35 72.82
C GLY A 631 -46.87 16.12 72.21
N GLY A 632 -45.96 16.27 71.23
CA GLY A 632 -45.31 15.11 70.61
C GLY A 632 -44.37 14.38 71.58
N SER A 633 -44.65 13.09 71.84
CA SER A 633 -43.86 12.26 72.76
C SER A 633 -42.39 12.16 72.34
N LEU A 634 -41.49 11.78 73.25
CA LEU A 634 -40.05 11.65 72.94
C LEU A 634 -39.80 10.75 71.72
N ALA A 635 -40.57 9.65 71.59
CA ALA A 635 -40.53 8.75 70.44
C ALA A 635 -41.04 9.40 69.15
N GLN A 636 -42.05 10.28 69.23
CA GLN A 636 -42.56 11.02 68.07
C GLN A 636 -41.55 12.07 67.60
N ARG A 637 -40.87 12.79 68.52
CA ARG A 637 -39.78 13.71 68.16
C ARG A 637 -38.58 12.97 67.53
N GLN A 638 -38.16 11.84 68.11
CA GLN A 638 -37.12 11.00 67.50
C GLN A 638 -37.51 10.49 66.11
N ARG A 639 -38.79 10.15 65.89
CA ARG A 639 -39.29 9.72 64.58
C ARG A 639 -39.36 10.86 63.57
N ILE A 640 -39.69 12.08 63.99
CA ILE A 640 -39.60 13.29 63.15
C ILE A 640 -38.16 13.54 62.75
N VAL A 641 -37.20 13.60 63.70
CA VAL A 641 -35.77 13.79 63.41
C VAL A 641 -35.18 12.70 62.51
N PHE A 642 -35.66 11.46 62.63
CA PHE A 642 -35.29 10.37 61.73
C PHE A 642 -35.85 10.58 60.31
N LEU A 643 -37.12 10.98 60.19
CA LEU A 643 -37.74 11.28 58.88
C LEU A 643 -37.11 12.50 58.21
N GLU A 644 -36.79 13.55 58.97
CA GLU A 644 -36.06 14.74 58.51
C GLU A 644 -34.68 14.37 57.98
N ASN A 645 -33.90 13.57 58.72
CA ASN A 645 -32.59 13.08 58.24
C ASN A 645 -32.70 12.26 56.95
N ASN A 646 -33.68 11.35 56.86
CA ASN A 646 -33.89 10.56 55.64
C ASN A 646 -34.34 11.43 54.45
N LEU A 647 -35.20 12.42 54.70
CA LEU A 647 -35.67 13.35 53.68
C LEU A 647 -34.55 14.30 53.23
N GLU A 648 -33.66 14.71 54.13
CA GLU A 648 -32.47 15.47 53.78
C GLU A 648 -31.46 14.62 52.98
N GLN A 649 -31.22 13.36 53.37
CA GLN A 649 -30.40 12.43 52.59
C GLN A 649 -30.98 12.20 51.19
N LEU A 650 -32.29 11.97 51.08
CA LEU A 650 -32.99 11.81 49.80
C LEU A 650 -32.90 13.08 48.94
N SER A 651 -33.02 14.26 49.56
CA SER A 651 -32.83 15.56 48.88
C SER A 651 -31.39 15.75 48.38
N ARG A 652 -30.38 15.33 49.15
CA ARG A 652 -28.96 15.35 48.73
C ARG A 652 -28.72 14.40 47.55
N VAL A 653 -29.25 13.18 47.60
CA VAL A 653 -29.17 12.20 46.47
C VAL A 653 -29.90 12.73 45.23
N HIS A 654 -31.10 13.31 45.39
CA HIS A 654 -31.84 13.90 44.26
C HIS A 654 -31.07 15.07 43.64
N LYS A 655 -30.53 15.99 44.44
CA LYS A 655 -29.67 17.08 43.95
C LYS A 655 -28.41 16.57 43.24
N GLN A 656 -27.82 15.47 43.72
CA GLN A 656 -26.69 14.84 43.02
C GLN A 656 -27.12 14.27 41.66
N LEU A 657 -28.17 13.44 41.62
CA LEU A 657 -28.69 12.86 40.38
C LEU A 657 -29.11 13.93 39.35
N VAL A 658 -29.63 15.08 39.79
CA VAL A 658 -29.94 16.21 38.90
C VAL A 658 -28.68 16.86 38.33
N ARG A 659 -27.60 16.99 39.11
CA ARG A 659 -26.29 17.47 38.62
C ARG A 659 -25.67 16.48 37.65
N ASP A 660 -25.65 15.19 38.00
CA ASP A 660 -25.10 14.13 37.15
C ASP A 660 -25.87 14.04 35.82
N ASN A 661 -27.21 14.17 35.84
CA ASN A 661 -28.02 14.24 34.62
C ASN A 661 -27.73 15.49 33.77
N ALA A 662 -27.45 16.64 34.40
CA ALA A 662 -27.07 17.85 33.67
C ALA A 662 -25.68 17.70 33.01
N GLU A 663 -24.72 17.10 33.72
CA GLU A 663 -23.38 16.82 33.19
C GLU A 663 -23.43 15.79 32.05
N LEU A 664 -24.17 14.69 32.22
CA LEU A 664 -24.39 13.70 31.16
C LEU A 664 -25.07 14.29 29.92
N ARG A 665 -26.02 15.21 30.08
CA ARG A 665 -26.64 15.96 28.96
C ARG A 665 -25.65 16.88 28.23
N CYS A 666 -24.62 17.37 28.91
CA CYS A 666 -23.55 18.17 28.31
C CYS A 666 -22.45 17.31 27.65
N GLU A 667 -22.20 16.09 28.14
CA GLU A 667 -21.22 15.15 27.57
C GLU A 667 -21.77 14.35 26.37
N LEU A 668 -23.06 13.98 26.37
CA LEU A 668 -23.67 13.18 25.31
C LEU A 668 -23.46 13.77 23.90
N PRO A 669 -23.66 15.09 23.63
CA PRO A 669 -23.36 15.68 22.32
C PRO A 669 -21.87 15.64 21.95
N LYS A 670 -20.96 15.69 22.94
CA LYS A 670 -19.51 15.59 22.70
C LYS A 670 -19.13 14.16 22.32
N LEU A 671 -19.70 13.17 23.00
CA LEU A 671 -19.54 11.75 22.68
C LEU A 671 -20.13 11.41 21.30
N GLU A 672 -21.32 11.90 20.97
CA GLU A 672 -21.89 11.77 19.62
C GLU A 672 -21.01 12.40 18.52
N LYS A 673 -20.44 13.58 18.79
CA LYS A 673 -19.54 14.25 17.83
C LYS A 673 -18.25 13.44 17.65
N ARG A 674 -17.69 12.89 18.73
CA ARG A 674 -16.54 11.97 18.67
C ARG A 674 -16.88 10.70 17.90
N LEU A 675 -18.05 10.10 18.15
CA LEU A 675 -18.51 8.88 17.48
C LEU A 675 -18.74 9.10 15.97
N ARG A 676 -19.30 10.25 15.57
CA ARG A 676 -19.42 10.65 14.16
C ARG A 676 -18.05 10.83 13.50
N ALA A 677 -17.13 11.54 14.15
CA ALA A 677 -15.76 11.72 13.64
C ALA A 677 -14.98 10.39 13.51
N THR A 678 -15.17 9.44 14.44
CA THR A 678 -14.57 8.11 14.31
C THR A 678 -15.23 7.29 13.20
N ALA A 679 -16.55 7.36 13.03
CA ALA A 679 -17.26 6.67 11.95
C ALA A 679 -16.85 7.21 10.56
N GLU A 680 -16.71 8.54 10.42
CA GLU A 680 -16.19 9.18 9.20
C GLU A 680 -14.75 8.75 8.91
N ARG A 681 -13.88 8.71 9.93
CA ARG A 681 -12.50 8.21 9.80
C ARG A 681 -12.44 6.74 9.40
N VAL A 682 -13.30 5.89 9.97
CA VAL A 682 -13.40 4.47 9.60
C VAL A 682 -13.84 4.34 8.14
N LYS A 683 -14.89 5.05 7.71
CA LYS A 683 -15.37 5.04 6.32
C LYS A 683 -14.29 5.53 5.33
N ALA A 684 -13.50 6.54 5.70
CA ALA A 684 -12.37 7.00 4.91
C ALA A 684 -11.26 5.94 4.79
N LEU A 685 -10.93 5.24 5.88
CA LEU A 685 -9.96 4.14 5.88
C LEU A 685 -10.45 2.91 5.09
N GLU A 686 -11.73 2.55 5.19
CA GLU A 686 -12.35 1.49 4.38
C GLU A 686 -12.30 1.82 2.88
N THR A 687 -12.57 3.07 2.52
CA THR A 687 -12.47 3.56 1.13
C THR A 687 -11.03 3.51 0.63
N ALA A 688 -10.07 3.96 1.44
CA ALA A 688 -8.63 3.88 1.11
C ALA A 688 -8.17 2.42 0.95
N LEU A 689 -8.61 1.52 1.83
CA LEU A 689 -8.31 0.09 1.77
C LEU A 689 -8.90 -0.58 0.52
N LYS A 690 -10.13 -0.22 0.14
CA LYS A 690 -10.77 -0.67 -1.10
C LYS A 690 -9.96 -0.22 -2.32
N ASN A 691 -9.60 1.06 -2.39
CA ASN A 691 -8.81 1.62 -3.49
C ASN A 691 -7.41 0.98 -3.58
N ALA A 692 -6.75 0.74 -2.44
CA ALA A 692 -5.46 0.05 -2.39
C ALA A 692 -5.56 -1.40 -2.88
N LYS A 693 -6.62 -2.12 -2.49
CA LYS A 693 -6.90 -3.49 -2.96
C LYS A 693 -7.17 -3.53 -4.47
N GLU A 694 -7.94 -2.57 -5.00
CA GLU A 694 -8.18 -2.45 -6.44
C GLU A 694 -6.92 -2.11 -7.22
N SER A 695 -6.05 -1.23 -6.71
CA SER A 695 -4.74 -0.95 -7.31
C SER A 695 -3.87 -2.20 -7.34
N ALA A 696 -3.74 -2.91 -6.21
CA ALA A 696 -2.96 -4.14 -6.13
C ALA A 696 -3.47 -5.24 -7.09
N VAL A 697 -4.79 -5.34 -7.32
CA VAL A 697 -5.38 -6.24 -8.32
C VAL A 697 -5.07 -5.78 -9.75
N LYS A 698 -5.14 -4.47 -10.04
CA LYS A 698 -4.75 -3.90 -11.35
C LYS A 698 -3.27 -4.15 -11.64
N ASP A 699 -2.39 -3.94 -10.67
CA ASP A 699 -0.96 -4.17 -10.80
C ASP A 699 -0.65 -5.66 -10.98
N ARG A 700 -1.27 -6.55 -10.19
CA ARG A 700 -1.16 -8.00 -10.38
C ARG A 700 -1.61 -8.43 -11.78
N LYS A 701 -2.65 -7.80 -12.34
CA LYS A 701 -3.11 -8.05 -13.72
C LYS A 701 -2.10 -7.57 -14.77
N ARG A 702 -1.47 -6.40 -14.57
CA ARG A 702 -0.38 -5.88 -15.43
C ARG A 702 0.84 -6.81 -15.40
N TYR A 703 1.29 -7.23 -14.21
CA TYR A 703 2.39 -8.18 -14.07
C TYR A 703 2.08 -9.52 -14.73
N GLN A 704 0.86 -10.04 -14.58
CA GLN A 704 0.45 -11.29 -15.25
C GLN A 704 0.50 -11.15 -16.78
N GLN A 705 0.00 -10.03 -17.34
CA GLN A 705 0.05 -9.76 -18.78
C GLN A 705 1.49 -9.67 -19.31
N GLU A 706 2.39 -8.99 -18.61
CA GLU A 706 3.80 -8.88 -19.04
C GLU A 706 4.54 -10.23 -18.89
N VAL A 707 4.24 -11.01 -17.84
CA VAL A 707 4.75 -12.39 -17.69
C VAL A 707 4.29 -13.29 -18.83
N ASP A 708 3.02 -13.21 -19.25
CA ASP A 708 2.51 -14.04 -20.34
C ASP A 708 3.04 -13.59 -21.71
N ARG A 709 3.25 -12.29 -21.91
CA ARG A 709 3.98 -11.72 -23.06
C ARG A 709 5.42 -12.21 -23.13
N ILE A 710 6.14 -12.25 -22.01
CA ILE A 710 7.49 -12.80 -21.92
C ILE A 710 7.48 -14.30 -22.23
N LYS A 711 6.53 -15.08 -21.68
CA LYS A 711 6.39 -16.52 -22.00
C LYS A 711 6.11 -16.75 -23.50
N GLU A 712 5.35 -15.88 -24.15
CA GLU A 712 5.08 -15.97 -25.58
C GLU A 712 6.31 -15.61 -26.43
N ALA A 713 7.05 -14.56 -26.05
CA ALA A 713 8.34 -14.24 -26.67
C ALA A 713 9.38 -15.37 -26.51
N VAL A 714 9.43 -16.02 -25.34
CA VAL A 714 10.29 -17.18 -25.07
C VAL A 714 9.83 -18.41 -25.86
N ARG A 715 8.53 -18.70 -25.93
CA ARG A 715 7.99 -19.78 -26.79
C ARG A 715 8.35 -19.56 -28.25
N SER A 716 8.16 -18.36 -28.78
CA SER A 716 8.51 -18.00 -30.16
C SER A 716 10.01 -18.15 -30.45
N LYS A 717 10.89 -17.71 -29.53
CA LYS A 717 12.34 -17.95 -29.66
C LYS A 717 12.74 -19.43 -29.56
N ASN A 718 12.04 -20.21 -28.74
CA ASN A 718 12.29 -21.65 -28.60
C ASN A 718 11.77 -22.46 -29.81
N LEU A 719 10.69 -22.04 -30.47
CA LEU A 719 10.30 -22.59 -31.77
C LEU A 719 11.37 -22.30 -32.83
N PHE A 720 11.90 -21.06 -32.88
CA PHE A 720 12.99 -20.71 -33.81
C PHE A 720 14.27 -21.55 -33.59
N ARG A 721 14.61 -21.85 -32.33
CA ARG A 721 15.74 -22.75 -32.02
C ARG A 721 15.50 -24.22 -32.41
N LYS A 722 14.26 -24.65 -32.62
CA LYS A 722 13.94 -26.04 -33.00
C LYS A 722 14.06 -26.34 -34.50
N GLY A 723 14.39 -25.34 -35.32
CA GLY A 723 14.55 -25.48 -36.78
C GLY A 723 15.87 -26.12 -37.24
N HIS A 724 16.82 -26.37 -36.35
CA HIS A 724 18.14 -26.93 -36.68
C HIS A 724 18.50 -28.13 -35.78
N SER A 725 17.91 -29.29 -36.08
CA SER A 725 18.43 -30.58 -35.63
C SER A 725 18.77 -31.45 -36.84
N ALA A 726 20.02 -31.88 -36.94
CA ALA A 726 20.50 -32.72 -38.03
C ALA A 726 19.92 -34.15 -37.90
N GLN A 727 19.33 -34.67 -38.98
CA GLN A 727 18.86 -36.06 -39.03
C GLN A 727 20.05 -37.00 -39.23
N ILE A 728 20.46 -37.67 -38.16
CA ILE A 728 21.44 -38.77 -38.22
C ILE A 728 20.69 -40.06 -38.60
N ALA A 729 21.06 -40.64 -39.75
CA ALA A 729 20.46 -41.86 -40.27
C ALA A 729 21.16 -43.15 -39.79
N LYS A 730 20.38 -44.23 -39.58
CA LYS A 730 20.72 -45.68 -39.61
C LYS A 730 19.56 -46.50 -38.96
N PRO A 731 19.38 -47.81 -39.24
CA PRO A 731 19.16 -48.43 -40.55
C PRO A 731 17.89 -49.32 -40.56
N ILE A 732 17.61 -49.98 -41.69
CA ILE A 732 16.33 -50.66 -42.04
C ILE A 732 16.18 -52.07 -41.41
N ARG A 733 14.97 -52.45 -40.95
CA ARG A 733 14.46 -53.83 -41.10
C ARG A 733 12.93 -53.92 -41.26
N ALA A 734 12.50 -54.86 -42.11
CA ALA A 734 11.23 -54.96 -42.83
C ALA A 734 9.99 -55.50 -42.08
N GLY A 735 8.80 -55.26 -42.67
CA GLY A 735 7.49 -55.85 -42.36
C GLY A 735 6.50 -54.81 -41.79
N HIS A 736 5.30 -54.56 -42.32
CA HIS A 736 4.49 -55.25 -43.34
C HIS A 736 3.69 -54.27 -44.24
N GLN A 737 3.17 -54.83 -45.34
CA GLN A 737 2.09 -54.36 -46.26
C GLN A 737 0.82 -53.86 -45.51
N HIS A 738 -0.22 -53.19 -46.04
CA HIS A 738 -0.63 -52.52 -47.30
C HIS A 738 -1.93 -51.71 -46.96
N HIS A 739 -2.59 -50.85 -47.76
CA HIS A 739 -2.39 -50.32 -49.12
C HIS A 739 -2.93 -48.86 -49.21
N GLN A 740 -2.23 -48.02 -49.98
CA GLN A 740 -2.64 -46.82 -50.75
C GLN A 740 -4.07 -46.22 -50.69
N ASN A 741 -4.11 -44.89 -50.59
CA ASN A 741 -5.13 -44.02 -51.20
C ASN A 741 -4.42 -43.11 -52.22
N PRO A 742 -4.94 -42.87 -53.44
CA PRO A 742 -4.22 -42.12 -54.47
C PRO A 742 -4.32 -40.59 -54.29
N SER A 743 -3.21 -39.92 -54.62
CA SER A 743 -3.14 -38.49 -54.91
C SER A 743 -3.91 -38.17 -56.21
N SER A 744 -4.44 -36.96 -56.42
CA SER A 744 -3.58 -35.82 -56.78
C SER A 744 -4.37 -34.51 -56.92
N SER A 745 -3.68 -33.42 -56.61
CA SER A 745 -4.04 -32.05 -56.94
C SER A 745 -4.06 -31.79 -58.44
N HIS A 746 -4.80 -30.77 -58.90
CA HIS A 746 -4.32 -29.83 -59.91
C HIS A 746 -5.00 -28.45 -59.73
N ALA A 747 -4.24 -27.38 -59.95
CA ALA A 747 -4.74 -26.01 -60.03
C ALA A 747 -5.06 -25.64 -61.47
N ILE A 748 -5.86 -24.57 -61.71
CA ILE A 748 -5.80 -23.63 -62.84
C ILE A 748 -6.92 -22.57 -62.70
N ARG A 749 -6.62 -21.32 -63.08
CA ARG A 749 -7.51 -20.13 -63.27
C ARG A 749 -7.65 -19.88 -64.80
N PRO A 750 -8.50 -18.96 -65.36
CA PRO A 750 -9.39 -17.93 -64.76
C PRO A 750 -10.76 -17.74 -65.52
N ILE A 751 -11.42 -16.55 -65.37
CA ILE A 751 -12.21 -15.77 -66.38
C ILE A 751 -13.78 -15.64 -66.27
N ILE A 752 -14.22 -14.39 -65.98
CA ILE A 752 -15.42 -13.61 -66.45
C ILE A 752 -16.82 -13.56 -65.73
N ARG A 753 -17.25 -12.29 -65.50
CA ARG A 753 -18.60 -11.67 -65.25
C ARG A 753 -19.43 -12.06 -64.01
N GLY A 754 -20.05 -11.12 -63.27
CA GLY A 754 -19.94 -9.64 -63.30
C GLY A 754 -21.01 -8.88 -62.47
N GLY A 755 -20.74 -7.62 -62.12
CA GLY A 755 -21.69 -6.62 -61.54
C GLY A 755 -21.95 -6.72 -60.02
N GLY A 756 -21.96 -5.64 -59.21
CA GLY A 756 -21.61 -4.24 -59.47
C GLY A 756 -21.83 -3.33 -58.23
N ALA A 757 -21.22 -2.13 -58.22
CA ALA A 757 -21.38 -0.98 -57.30
C ALA A 757 -21.15 -1.19 -55.77
N GLY A 758 -20.50 -0.27 -55.03
CA GLY A 758 -19.87 0.99 -55.44
C GLY A 758 -19.10 1.71 -54.30
N SER A 759 -18.43 2.81 -54.67
CA SER A 759 -17.85 3.90 -53.83
C SER A 759 -16.93 3.56 -52.65
N SER A 760 -15.63 3.81 -52.82
CA SER A 760 -14.73 4.32 -51.77
C SER A 760 -14.64 5.85 -51.86
N PRO A 761 -14.03 6.52 -50.86
CA PRO A 761 -12.88 7.36 -51.21
C PRO A 761 -11.63 7.09 -50.36
N ARG A 762 -10.48 7.45 -50.93
CA ARG A 762 -9.13 7.31 -50.36
C ARG A 762 -8.83 8.42 -49.35
N HIS A 763 -7.95 8.15 -48.39
CA HIS A 763 -6.91 9.10 -47.99
C HIS A 763 -5.53 8.42 -47.92
N GLN A 764 -4.49 9.17 -48.32
CA GLN A 764 -3.08 8.77 -48.27
C GLN A 764 -2.41 9.23 -46.96
N PRO A 765 -1.28 8.61 -46.56
CA PRO A 765 -0.55 9.00 -45.35
C PRO A 765 0.35 10.23 -45.59
N PRO A 766 0.66 11.03 -44.54
CA PRO A 766 1.61 12.13 -44.64
C PRO A 766 3.06 11.64 -44.59
N GLN A 767 3.95 12.35 -45.29
CA GLN A 767 5.39 12.10 -45.34
C GLN A 767 6.16 12.89 -44.25
N HIS A 768 7.27 12.33 -43.77
CA HIS A 768 8.29 13.06 -43.01
C HIS A 768 9.13 13.98 -43.92
N GLN A 769 9.40 15.21 -43.47
CA GLN A 769 10.67 15.91 -43.72
C GLN A 769 11.06 16.78 -42.51
N PRO A 770 12.36 17.12 -42.34
CA PRO A 770 12.91 17.67 -41.09
C PRO A 770 13.00 19.19 -41.07
N LEU A 771 13.02 19.78 -39.87
CA LEU A 771 13.36 21.21 -39.66
C LEU A 771 14.78 21.36 -39.10
N GLN A 772 15.54 22.27 -39.71
CA GLN A 772 16.91 22.62 -39.35
C GLN A 772 16.98 23.72 -38.28
N HIS A 773 18.14 23.82 -37.65
CA HIS A 773 18.56 24.96 -36.83
C HIS A 773 18.36 26.32 -37.50
N LEU A 774 18.04 27.35 -36.70
CA LEU A 774 18.60 28.68 -36.92
C LEU A 774 18.92 29.37 -35.57
N HIS A 775 20.08 30.01 -35.50
CA HIS A 775 20.44 30.99 -34.46
C HIS A 775 19.93 32.39 -34.85
N GLN A 776 19.56 33.20 -33.85
CA GLN A 776 19.82 34.66 -33.67
C GLN A 776 18.93 35.11 -32.48
N SER A 777 19.42 35.60 -31.34
CA SER A 777 20.12 36.87 -31.07
C SER A 777 19.31 38.14 -31.38
N HIS A 778 18.57 38.67 -30.39
CA HIS A 778 18.83 39.99 -29.77
C HIS A 778 17.68 40.51 -28.88
N SER A 779 18.08 41.17 -27.79
CA SER A 779 17.41 42.25 -27.04
C SER A 779 15.91 42.49 -27.20
N LYS A 780 15.15 42.27 -26.10
CA LYS A 780 14.90 43.32 -25.10
C LYS A 780 14.47 42.73 -23.76
#